data_AF-A0A9P1HN12-F1
#
_entry.id   AF-A0A9P1HN12-F1
#
_cell.length_a   1.000
_cell.length_b   1.000
_cell.length_c   1.000
_cell.angle_alpha   90.00
_cell.angle_beta   90.00
_cell.angle_gamma   90.00
#
_symmetry.space_group_name_H-M   'P 1'
#
loop_
_entity.id
_entity.type
_entity.pdbx_description
1 polymer ?
#
loop_
_entity_poly.entity_id
_entity_poly.type
_entity_poly.pdbx_seq_one_letter_code
_entity_poly.pdbx_strand_id
1 'polypeptide(L)'
;MIRCFVNYSKNVVPFTRLAIQLHSKTSLRTYAVPTNIELDQIFNARGTVRTRERTKTAKSTLDRRADNKRERENLKGKQSDGFNNDKEESNENKQEPSDEDRRRELVNKMRKFFAVALFSYGVLYMISPSSDGPAGVVGTTWSDFVNNILPTGQISKIIVFPEKEVAFIYMYAGAKNLRGEPLEALYRISIPSVPRFESEVRAAEMAIGLPPEHWTPVQFRRMESVAQWFTLILASGLIIGAFLLFRKFKGAFNLSDMMSNVTKTKFNIIDPHSPEGKKQLKIKFKDVAGCHEAKQEISEFVDYLKNPTKYTRLGAKLPRGAILTGPPGCGKTLLAKALAAESTAPFISMNGSEFVEMIGGLGASRIRGLFKEARARAPCIVYIDEIDAVGRKRSEGGGKSGGVGGGSNEEEQTLNQLLVEMDGMGSGQGIIVLASTNRPDILDKALLRPGRFDRHISIDLPTVIERKEMFELYLKRIKLDHSPQGYSQRLAQMTPGFSGADIFNVVNESAIRAAALQHKLVSIKDIEYALDRVLAGAEKRSRTLVEEEREVVAYHEAGHALTGWLLEHTDALLKVTIIPRTSAALGFAQYSPKDKKLYNKEELFDRMCMMLGGRCAENFKFGRITTGAEDDLKKVTRSAYSQVKVYGMSTNIGPLSFPTGDDFNIKPYSKKMGAEFDQEASAIVGQAYKMTDTLIRKNADKLELIAQSLLKQEVLSYDDVRKLIGPPPFGDKSVVDFVESVLPKENDQ
;
A
#
# COMPACT_ATOMS: atom_id res chain seq x y z
N MET A 1 -13.08 33.82 58.39
CA MET A 1 -12.30 35.06 58.15
C MET A 1 -12.41 35.35 56.64
N ILE A 2 -12.91 36.53 56.22
CA ILE A 2 -12.13 37.69 55.72
C ILE A 2 -11.55 37.41 54.30
N ARG A 3 -11.87 38.16 53.23
CA ARG A 3 -12.70 39.39 53.06
C ARG A 3 -13.09 39.63 51.57
N CYS A 4 -14.17 40.40 51.34
CA CYS A 4 -14.45 41.37 50.24
C CYS A 4 -14.43 40.91 48.74
N PHE A 5 -15.52 41.09 47.95
CA PHE A 5 -16.10 42.33 47.31
C PHE A 5 -15.28 42.82 46.08
N VAL A 6 -15.83 43.32 44.95
CA VAL A 6 -17.04 44.19 44.69
C VAL A 6 -17.83 43.80 43.40
N ASN A 7 -19.09 44.25 43.32
CA ASN A 7 -20.12 44.07 42.26
C ASN A 7 -19.85 44.67 40.85
N TYR A 8 -20.57 44.19 39.81
CA TYR A 8 -21.67 44.86 39.05
C TYR A 8 -21.98 44.07 37.73
N SER A 9 -23.14 44.11 37.04
CA SER A 9 -24.57 44.07 37.44
C SER A 9 -25.48 43.91 36.16
N LYS A 10 -26.65 43.25 36.29
CA LYS A 10 -27.88 43.34 35.44
C LYS A 10 -28.02 42.63 34.05
N ASN A 11 -29.28 42.21 33.81
CA ASN A 11 -30.03 41.98 32.56
C ASN A 11 -29.78 40.72 31.68
N VAL A 12 -30.57 39.65 31.92
CA VAL A 12 -30.97 38.61 30.93
C VAL A 12 -32.40 38.12 31.28
N VAL A 13 -33.09 37.45 30.34
CA VAL A 13 -34.37 36.68 30.45
C VAL A 13 -35.66 37.51 30.25
N PRO A 14 -36.67 37.04 29.46
CA PRO A 14 -36.69 36.00 28.41
C PRO A 14 -37.14 36.54 27.03
N PHE A 15 -37.15 35.67 26.01
CA PHE A 15 -38.13 35.75 24.92
C PHE A 15 -38.65 34.34 24.60
N THR A 16 -39.96 34.21 24.37
CA THR A 16 -40.61 32.94 24.00
C THR A 16 -41.74 33.16 23.01
N ARG A 17 -42.12 32.06 22.33
CA ARG A 17 -43.37 31.80 21.58
C ARG A 17 -43.57 32.39 20.17
N LEU A 18 -44.02 31.42 19.34
CA LEU A 18 -44.93 31.47 18.19
C LEU A 18 -44.45 32.03 16.84
N ALA A 19 -44.89 31.31 15.81
CA ALA A 19 -44.88 31.68 14.40
C ALA A 19 -46.33 31.91 13.94
N ILE A 20 -46.52 32.49 12.73
CA ILE A 20 -47.65 32.24 11.80
C ILE A 20 -47.42 33.05 10.50
N GLN A 21 -47.97 32.56 9.37
CA GLN A 21 -47.97 33.17 8.01
C GLN A 21 -46.58 33.23 7.29
N LEU A 22 -46.46 33.02 5.97
CA LEU A 22 -47.45 32.79 4.90
C LEU A 22 -46.94 31.83 3.79
N HIS A 23 -47.83 31.41 2.88
CA HIS A 23 -47.56 30.61 1.66
C HIS A 23 -46.62 31.34 0.65
N SER A 24 -46.04 30.73 -0.41
CA SER A 24 -46.62 29.72 -1.31
C SER A 24 -45.62 29.10 -2.33
N LYS A 25 -45.99 27.94 -2.92
CA LYS A 25 -45.63 27.44 -4.29
C LYS A 25 -44.13 27.20 -4.62
N THR A 26 -43.69 26.19 -5.39
CA THR A 26 -44.34 25.02 -6.04
C THR A 26 -43.30 23.96 -6.45
N SER A 27 -43.73 22.70 -6.58
CA SER A 27 -43.19 21.65 -7.46
C SER A 27 -41.76 21.13 -7.26
N LEU A 28 -41.67 19.84 -6.92
CA LEU A 28 -40.68 18.92 -7.50
C LEU A 28 -41.33 17.53 -7.62
N ARG A 29 -41.04 16.79 -8.70
CA ARG A 29 -41.71 15.52 -9.02
C ARG A 29 -41.02 14.33 -8.34
N THR A 30 -41.80 13.46 -7.70
CA THR A 30 -41.39 12.09 -7.38
C THR A 30 -41.54 11.18 -8.60
N TYR A 31 -40.55 10.30 -8.81
CA TYR A 31 -40.70 9.10 -9.63
C TYR A 31 -40.44 7.88 -8.74
N ALA A 32 -41.33 6.90 -8.77
CA ALA A 32 -41.27 5.71 -7.92
C ALA A 32 -40.58 4.55 -8.65
N VAL A 33 -39.95 3.66 -7.87
CA VAL A 33 -39.42 2.38 -8.33
C VAL A 33 -40.13 1.26 -7.56
N PRO A 34 -40.90 0.38 -8.23
CA PRO A 34 -41.45 -0.83 -7.61
C PRO A 34 -40.46 -2.00 -7.72
N THR A 35 -40.45 -2.88 -6.72
CA THR A 35 -39.60 -4.09 -6.68
C THR A 35 -40.42 -5.32 -6.37
N ASN A 36 -40.22 -6.39 -7.15
CA ASN A 36 -40.78 -7.74 -6.96
C ASN A 36 -42.32 -7.81 -7.13
N ILE A 37 -42.95 -8.96 -7.33
CA ILE A 37 -42.49 -10.37 -7.45
C ILE A 37 -42.87 -10.87 -8.88
N GLU A 38 -42.89 -12.13 -9.34
CA GLU A 38 -42.76 -13.47 -8.74
C GLU A 38 -42.14 -14.47 -9.75
N LEU A 39 -41.98 -15.73 -9.36
CA LEU A 39 -41.60 -16.87 -10.21
C LEU A 39 -42.37 -18.12 -9.73
N ASP A 40 -43.11 -18.82 -10.62
CA ASP A 40 -42.88 -20.26 -10.95
C ASP A 40 -43.91 -20.80 -12.00
N GLN A 41 -43.64 -21.99 -12.57
CA GLN A 41 -44.55 -22.90 -13.32
C GLN A 41 -45.04 -22.50 -14.75
N ILE A 42 -45.36 -23.40 -15.71
CA ILE A 42 -45.05 -24.84 -15.94
C ILE A 42 -45.18 -25.17 -17.47
N PHE A 43 -44.37 -26.12 -17.97
CA PHE A 43 -44.48 -26.99 -19.19
C PHE A 43 -45.20 -26.61 -20.52
N ASN A 44 -44.63 -27.22 -21.59
CA ASN A 44 -45.29 -27.83 -22.77
C ASN A 44 -45.56 -27.05 -24.09
N ALA A 45 -44.56 -27.17 -24.98
CA ALA A 45 -44.59 -28.05 -26.17
C ALA A 45 -45.18 -27.59 -27.52
N ARG A 46 -44.49 -28.05 -28.59
CA ARG A 46 -44.79 -28.02 -30.04
C ARG A 46 -44.75 -26.61 -30.69
N GLY A 47 -44.15 -26.40 -31.86
CA GLY A 47 -43.31 -27.28 -32.70
C GLY A 47 -43.59 -27.15 -34.20
N THR A 48 -42.55 -27.14 -35.05
CA THR A 48 -42.70 -27.24 -36.51
C THR A 48 -41.45 -27.84 -37.16
N VAL A 49 -41.58 -28.46 -38.33
CA VAL A 49 -40.56 -29.35 -38.93
C VAL A 49 -40.46 -29.15 -40.44
N ARG A 50 -39.24 -29.01 -40.99
CA ARG A 50 -38.77 -29.35 -42.37
C ARG A 50 -37.35 -28.77 -42.60
N THR A 51 -36.40 -29.38 -43.30
CA THR A 51 -36.28 -30.78 -43.81
C THR A 51 -34.79 -31.22 -43.86
N ARG A 52 -34.53 -32.49 -44.20
CA ARG A 52 -33.21 -33.16 -44.23
C ARG A 52 -32.30 -32.69 -45.38
N GLU A 53 -30.97 -32.77 -45.18
CA GLU A 53 -30.12 -33.69 -45.97
C GLU A 53 -28.78 -34.07 -45.28
N ARG A 54 -28.19 -35.19 -45.73
CA ARG A 54 -26.76 -35.60 -45.67
C ARG A 54 -26.00 -35.62 -44.32
N THR A 55 -26.33 -36.66 -43.55
CA THR A 55 -25.40 -37.61 -42.85
C THR A 55 -23.89 -37.33 -42.69
N LYS A 56 -23.43 -37.58 -41.44
CA LYS A 56 -22.09 -38.11 -41.03
C LYS A 56 -20.85 -37.19 -41.12
N THR A 57 -20.73 -36.25 -40.17
CA THR A 57 -19.43 -35.99 -39.49
C THR A 57 -19.60 -35.34 -38.10
N ALA A 58 -18.56 -35.45 -37.26
CA ALA A 58 -18.24 -34.61 -36.10
C ALA A 58 -19.30 -34.38 -35.00
N LYS A 59 -19.41 -35.31 -34.03
CA LYS A 59 -19.88 -34.98 -32.66
C LYS A 59 -19.37 -35.94 -31.57
N SER A 60 -18.10 -35.80 -31.15
CA SER A 60 -17.55 -36.48 -29.95
C SER A 60 -16.23 -35.87 -29.41
N THR A 61 -15.97 -34.58 -29.63
CA THR A 61 -14.82 -33.88 -29.02
C THR A 61 -15.08 -33.52 -27.56
N LEU A 62 -15.13 -34.52 -26.68
CA LEU A 62 -15.06 -34.36 -25.22
C LEU A 62 -14.44 -35.60 -24.53
N ASP A 63 -14.69 -36.81 -25.04
CA ASP A 63 -14.06 -38.06 -24.57
C ASP A 63 -12.66 -38.26 -25.15
N ARG A 64 -11.71 -37.37 -24.81
CA ARG A 64 -10.30 -37.54 -25.22
C ARG A 64 -9.26 -36.92 -24.28
N ARG A 65 -9.35 -37.23 -22.98
CA ARG A 65 -8.30 -36.89 -21.99
C ARG A 65 -8.11 -37.88 -20.82
N ALA A 66 -8.68 -39.08 -20.89
CA ALA A 66 -8.60 -40.10 -19.82
C ALA A 66 -7.55 -41.21 -20.04
N ASP A 67 -7.39 -41.72 -21.27
CA ASP A 67 -6.66 -42.99 -21.49
C ASP A 67 -5.12 -42.88 -21.63
N ASN A 68 -4.58 -41.69 -21.89
CA ASN A 68 -3.14 -41.47 -22.14
C ASN A 68 -2.25 -41.54 -20.88
N LYS A 69 -2.59 -42.39 -19.90
CA LYS A 69 -1.78 -42.63 -18.69
C LYS A 69 -1.60 -44.10 -18.30
N ARG A 70 -2.03 -45.07 -19.12
CA ARG A 70 -1.80 -46.52 -18.89
C ARG A 70 -0.74 -47.17 -19.78
N GLU A 71 -0.18 -46.44 -20.73
CA GLU A 71 0.70 -46.99 -21.78
C GLU A 71 2.15 -46.46 -21.73
N ARG A 72 2.61 -45.96 -20.57
CA ARG A 72 3.92 -45.29 -20.46
C ARG A 72 4.87 -45.76 -19.35
N GLU A 73 4.55 -46.86 -18.66
CA GLU A 73 5.45 -47.48 -17.66
C GLU A 73 5.97 -48.88 -18.07
N ASN A 74 5.40 -49.51 -19.10
CA ASN A 74 5.86 -50.81 -19.64
C ASN A 74 7.15 -50.74 -20.51
N LEU A 75 7.93 -49.65 -20.43
CA LEU A 75 9.15 -49.45 -21.24
C LEU A 75 10.35 -48.98 -20.40
N LYS A 76 10.63 -49.69 -19.29
CA LYS A 76 11.93 -49.71 -18.60
C LYS A 76 12.02 -50.88 -17.61
N GLY A 77 12.34 -52.09 -18.09
CA GLY A 77 12.41 -53.25 -17.19
C GLY A 77 12.64 -54.64 -17.78
N LYS A 78 13.61 -54.83 -18.69
CA LYS A 78 14.28 -56.13 -18.93
C LYS A 78 15.47 -56.03 -19.89
N GLN A 79 16.69 -56.25 -19.40
CA GLN A 79 17.55 -57.37 -19.81
C GLN A 79 18.95 -57.27 -19.18
N SER A 80 19.24 -58.19 -18.27
CA SER A 80 20.59 -58.61 -17.86
C SER A 80 20.44 -59.92 -17.09
N ASP A 81 20.10 -61.00 -17.80
CA ASP A 81 19.93 -62.33 -17.21
C ASP A 81 21.30 -62.93 -16.89
N GLY A 82 21.41 -63.62 -15.75
CA GLY A 82 22.65 -64.22 -15.28
C GLY A 82 22.43 -65.17 -14.10
N PHE A 83 22.42 -66.48 -14.41
CA PHE A 83 22.62 -67.66 -13.54
C PHE A 83 22.79 -67.39 -12.03
N ASN A 84 21.97 -67.99 -11.16
CA ASN A 84 21.91 -69.46 -11.01
C ASN A 84 20.62 -69.95 -10.32
N ASN A 85 20.39 -71.27 -10.39
CA ASN A 85 19.50 -71.96 -9.45
C ASN A 85 20.20 -72.15 -8.10
N ASP A 86 19.46 -72.15 -7.00
CA ASP A 86 19.46 -73.30 -6.09
C ASP A 86 18.18 -73.36 -5.23
N LYS A 87 18.03 -74.45 -4.47
CA LYS A 87 16.81 -74.84 -3.73
C LYS A 87 16.73 -74.17 -2.35
N GLU A 88 15.53 -74.02 -1.79
CA GLU A 88 15.05 -74.88 -0.67
C GLU A 88 13.60 -74.53 -0.24
N GLU A 89 13.06 -75.29 0.72
CA GLU A 89 11.63 -75.40 1.00
C GLU A 89 11.11 -74.46 2.10
N SER A 90 9.78 -74.34 2.12
CA SER A 90 8.89 -73.85 3.18
C SER A 90 9.49 -73.35 4.51
N ASN A 91 9.07 -72.13 4.90
CA ASN A 91 8.59 -71.90 6.25
C ASN A 91 7.52 -70.79 6.28
N GLU A 92 6.34 -71.08 6.81
CA GLU A 92 5.34 -70.04 7.10
C GLU A 92 5.81 -69.22 8.29
N ASN A 93 6.02 -67.92 8.11
CA ASN A 93 6.21 -67.00 9.22
C ASN A 93 5.41 -65.72 9.00
N LYS A 94 4.48 -65.44 9.92
CA LYS A 94 3.57 -64.29 9.86
C LYS A 94 4.35 -63.02 10.17
N GLN A 95 4.75 -62.29 9.13
CA GLN A 95 5.33 -60.95 9.30
C GLN A 95 4.30 -60.01 9.95
N GLU A 96 4.70 -59.34 11.02
CA GLU A 96 3.91 -58.25 11.60
C GLU A 96 3.83 -57.06 10.62
N PRO A 97 2.69 -56.36 10.51
CA PRO A 97 2.55 -55.21 9.62
C PRO A 97 3.44 -54.05 10.07
N SER A 98 4.04 -53.35 9.10
CA SER A 98 5.03 -52.29 9.36
C SER A 98 4.45 -51.11 10.14
N ASP A 99 5.32 -50.33 10.82
CA ASP A 99 4.88 -49.12 11.52
C ASP A 99 4.34 -48.03 10.58
N GLU A 100 4.76 -48.00 9.30
CA GLU A 100 4.13 -47.14 8.29
C GLU A 100 2.67 -47.56 8.03
N ASP A 101 2.41 -48.86 7.88
CA ASP A 101 1.06 -49.37 7.61
C ASP A 101 0.14 -49.18 8.81
N ARG A 102 0.64 -49.45 10.03
CA ARG A 102 -0.05 -49.15 11.29
C ARG A 102 -0.41 -47.66 11.38
N ARG A 103 0.50 -46.77 10.99
CA ARG A 103 0.30 -45.31 10.99
C ARG A 103 -0.70 -44.86 9.92
N ARG A 104 -0.68 -45.46 8.72
CA ARG A 104 -1.67 -45.22 7.64
C ARG A 104 -3.06 -45.73 8.01
N GLU A 105 -3.16 -46.87 8.68
CA GLU A 105 -4.43 -47.41 9.19
C GLU A 105 -5.00 -46.51 10.30
N LEU A 106 -4.14 -46.07 11.23
CA LEU A 106 -4.50 -45.15 12.32
C LEU A 106 -5.01 -43.80 11.79
N VAL A 107 -4.32 -43.18 10.82
CA VAL A 107 -4.79 -41.95 10.15
C VAL A 107 -6.14 -42.17 9.46
N ASN A 108 -6.38 -43.32 8.81
CA ASN A 108 -7.67 -43.61 8.20
C ASN A 108 -8.79 -43.87 9.24
N LYS A 109 -8.49 -44.52 10.37
CA LYS A 109 -9.43 -44.69 11.49
C LYS A 109 -9.79 -43.34 12.12
N MET A 110 -8.79 -42.48 12.38
CA MET A 110 -9.01 -41.11 12.87
C MET A 110 -9.84 -40.29 11.89
N ARG A 111 -9.53 -40.30 10.59
CA ARG A 111 -10.29 -39.56 9.56
C ARG A 111 -11.76 -40.01 9.50
N LYS A 112 -12.04 -41.31 9.61
CA LYS A 112 -13.42 -41.83 9.69
C LYS A 112 -14.13 -41.37 10.97
N PHE A 113 -13.47 -41.43 12.12
CA PHE A 113 -14.01 -41.00 13.41
C PHE A 113 -14.35 -39.49 13.43
N PHE A 114 -13.42 -38.64 12.97
CA PHE A 114 -13.66 -37.21 12.82
C PHE A 114 -14.80 -36.89 11.84
N ALA A 115 -14.88 -37.57 10.70
CA ALA A 115 -15.97 -37.38 9.75
C ALA A 115 -17.35 -37.72 10.35
N VAL A 116 -17.44 -38.82 11.11
CA VAL A 116 -18.68 -39.21 11.81
C VAL A 116 -19.05 -38.21 12.91
N ALA A 117 -18.09 -37.76 13.72
CA ALA A 117 -18.34 -36.79 14.79
C ALA A 117 -18.79 -35.42 14.24
N LEU A 118 -18.17 -34.95 13.15
CA LEU A 118 -18.51 -33.68 12.49
C LEU A 118 -19.89 -33.77 11.80
N PHE A 119 -20.22 -34.93 11.21
CA PHE A 119 -21.57 -35.20 10.69
C PHE A 119 -22.63 -35.22 11.81
N SER A 120 -22.39 -35.92 12.93
CA SER A 120 -23.34 -35.94 14.05
C SER A 120 -23.52 -34.56 14.69
N TYR A 121 -22.47 -33.74 14.73
CA TYR A 121 -22.56 -32.36 15.18
C TYR A 121 -23.42 -31.50 14.23
N GLY A 122 -23.26 -31.66 12.91
CA GLY A 122 -24.10 -30.99 11.91
C GLY A 122 -25.58 -31.37 11.98
N VAL A 123 -25.88 -32.66 12.20
CA VAL A 123 -27.26 -33.14 12.42
C VAL A 123 -27.84 -32.58 13.73
N LEU A 124 -27.06 -32.57 14.82
CA LEU A 124 -27.50 -31.97 16.09
C LEU A 124 -27.75 -30.46 15.96
N TYR A 125 -26.95 -29.75 15.17
CA TYR A 125 -27.13 -28.32 14.89
C TYR A 125 -28.45 -28.05 14.13
N MET A 126 -28.85 -28.92 13.18
CA MET A 126 -30.16 -28.83 12.52
C MET A 126 -31.35 -29.14 13.44
N ILE A 127 -31.16 -30.01 14.44
CA ILE A 127 -32.22 -30.41 15.39
C ILE A 127 -32.35 -29.40 16.55
N SER A 128 -31.33 -28.58 16.79
CA SER A 128 -31.39 -27.50 17.77
C SER A 128 -32.47 -26.48 17.37
N PRO A 129 -33.43 -26.13 18.26
CA PRO A 129 -34.52 -25.23 17.89
C PRO A 129 -33.96 -23.86 17.46
N SER A 130 -34.31 -23.46 16.23
CA SER A 130 -33.94 -22.18 15.63
C SER A 130 -34.28 -21.03 16.57
N SER A 131 -33.31 -20.13 16.79
CA SER A 131 -33.25 -19.27 17.98
C SER A 131 -34.27 -18.12 18.06
N ASP A 132 -35.25 -18.09 17.16
CA ASP A 132 -36.33 -17.11 17.18
C ASP A 132 -37.33 -17.37 18.32
N GLY A 133 -38.05 -16.32 18.70
CA GLY A 133 -38.90 -16.32 19.88
C GLY A 133 -40.25 -17.02 19.69
N PRO A 134 -41.19 -16.84 20.65
CA PRO A 134 -42.57 -17.26 20.47
C PRO A 134 -43.16 -16.75 19.15
N ALA A 135 -44.00 -17.57 18.49
CA ALA A 135 -44.73 -17.12 17.31
C ALA A 135 -45.70 -15.98 17.67
N GLY A 136 -45.87 -15.01 16.75
CA GLY A 136 -46.72 -13.82 16.98
C GLY A 136 -46.00 -12.61 17.59
N VAL A 137 -44.68 -12.51 17.44
CA VAL A 137 -43.87 -11.37 17.90
C VAL A 137 -43.76 -10.29 16.81
N VAL A 138 -44.12 -9.05 17.12
CA VAL A 138 -43.90 -7.89 16.24
C VAL A 138 -42.59 -7.17 16.58
N GLY A 139 -41.82 -6.77 15.58
CA GLY A 139 -40.56 -6.05 15.74
C GLY A 139 -40.76 -4.52 15.84
N THR A 140 -40.22 -3.90 16.89
CA THR A 140 -40.34 -2.47 17.18
C THR A 140 -38.97 -1.81 17.38
N THR A 141 -38.86 -0.52 17.06
CA THR A 141 -37.64 0.28 17.26
C THR A 141 -37.64 1.00 18.60
N TRP A 142 -36.48 1.44 19.10
CA TRP A 142 -36.39 2.23 20.34
C TRP A 142 -37.21 3.53 20.30
N SER A 143 -37.18 4.25 19.18
CA SER A 143 -37.96 5.47 19.00
C SER A 143 -39.47 5.21 18.98
N ASP A 144 -39.92 4.08 18.42
CA ASP A 144 -41.32 3.68 18.40
C ASP A 144 -41.79 3.23 19.81
N PHE A 145 -40.99 2.42 20.50
CA PHE A 145 -41.23 2.02 21.88
C PHE A 145 -41.39 3.22 22.82
N VAL A 146 -40.45 4.18 22.80
CA VAL A 146 -40.46 5.33 23.73
C VAL A 146 -41.61 6.32 23.43
N ASN A 147 -42.00 6.50 22.16
CA ASN A 147 -43.01 7.50 21.79
C ASN A 147 -44.46 6.96 21.75
N ASN A 148 -44.66 5.70 21.38
CA ASN A 148 -46.01 5.13 21.16
C ASN A 148 -46.43 4.13 22.24
N ILE A 149 -45.51 3.26 22.69
CA ILE A 149 -45.82 2.13 23.58
C ILE A 149 -45.65 2.51 25.06
N LEU A 150 -44.46 3.00 25.44
CA LEU A 150 -44.12 3.35 26.83
C LEU A 150 -45.09 4.37 27.47
N PRO A 151 -45.54 5.44 26.78
CA PRO A 151 -46.44 6.43 27.38
C PRO A 151 -47.87 5.93 27.62
N THR A 152 -48.24 4.73 27.16
CA THR A 152 -49.55 4.14 27.47
C THR A 152 -49.67 3.67 28.91
N GLY A 153 -48.54 3.38 29.58
CA GLY A 153 -48.53 2.69 30.88
C GLY A 153 -49.02 1.24 30.85
N GLN A 154 -49.32 0.67 29.68
CA GLN A 154 -49.98 -0.65 29.54
C GLN A 154 -49.00 -1.82 29.34
N ILE A 155 -47.74 -1.63 29.73
CA ILE A 155 -46.69 -2.67 29.70
C ILE A 155 -46.77 -3.49 31.00
N SER A 156 -46.95 -4.80 30.88
CA SER A 156 -46.96 -5.72 32.02
C SER A 156 -45.55 -6.06 32.53
N LYS A 157 -44.57 -6.23 31.63
CA LYS A 157 -43.16 -6.51 31.94
C LYS A 157 -42.28 -6.44 30.70
N ILE A 158 -40.97 -6.27 30.91
CA ILE A 158 -39.95 -6.36 29.87
C ILE A 158 -38.98 -7.48 30.24
N ILE A 159 -38.75 -8.44 29.33
CA ILE A 159 -37.78 -9.53 29.52
C ILE A 159 -36.59 -9.33 28.59
N VAL A 160 -35.42 -9.08 29.16
CA VAL A 160 -34.15 -8.87 28.46
C VAL A 160 -33.39 -10.19 28.36
N PHE A 161 -32.87 -10.51 27.17
CA PHE A 161 -31.97 -11.64 26.92
C PHE A 161 -30.56 -11.14 26.54
N PRO A 162 -29.62 -11.03 27.49
CA PRO A 162 -28.31 -10.45 27.25
C PRO A 162 -27.51 -11.14 26.14
N GLU A 163 -27.58 -12.47 26.03
CA GLU A 163 -26.82 -13.24 25.03
C GLU A 163 -27.27 -12.99 23.57
N LYS A 164 -28.42 -12.35 23.36
CA LYS A 164 -29.01 -12.09 22.04
C LYS A 164 -29.26 -10.60 21.77
N GLU A 165 -28.86 -9.71 22.68
CA GLU A 165 -29.05 -8.25 22.58
C GLU A 165 -30.49 -7.83 22.21
N VAL A 166 -31.49 -8.51 22.81
CA VAL A 166 -32.92 -8.24 22.58
C VAL A 166 -33.72 -8.19 23.89
N ALA A 167 -34.79 -7.40 23.87
CA ALA A 167 -35.85 -7.44 24.88
C ALA A 167 -37.20 -7.82 24.24
N PHE A 168 -38.03 -8.47 25.04
CA PHE A 168 -39.42 -8.76 24.75
C PHE A 168 -40.32 -7.98 25.71
N ILE A 169 -41.20 -7.15 25.18
CA ILE A 169 -42.11 -6.26 25.91
C ILE A 169 -43.50 -6.92 25.88
N TYR A 170 -44.02 -7.28 27.05
CA TYR A 170 -45.35 -7.88 27.20
C TYR A 170 -46.36 -6.79 27.57
N MET A 171 -47.44 -6.69 26.80
CA MET A 171 -48.54 -5.76 27.08
C MET A 171 -49.61 -6.41 27.96
N TYR A 172 -50.42 -5.60 28.65
CA TYR A 172 -51.66 -6.09 29.26
C TYR A 172 -52.68 -6.48 28.18
N ALA A 173 -53.55 -7.44 28.49
CA ALA A 173 -54.55 -7.94 27.54
C ALA A 173 -55.56 -6.83 27.16
N GLY A 174 -55.73 -6.60 25.86
CA GLY A 174 -56.61 -5.53 25.34
C GLY A 174 -55.99 -4.13 25.37
N ALA A 175 -54.66 -4.02 25.50
CA ALA A 175 -53.95 -2.74 25.44
C ALA A 175 -54.24 -1.94 24.15
N LYS A 176 -54.13 -0.61 24.24
CA LYS A 176 -54.39 0.32 23.15
C LYS A 176 -53.35 1.44 23.09
N ASN A 177 -53.01 1.83 21.86
CA ASN A 177 -52.20 3.02 21.58
C ASN A 177 -52.89 4.31 22.07
N LEU A 178 -52.11 5.38 22.17
CA LEU A 178 -52.60 6.76 22.43
C LEU A 178 -53.66 7.25 21.41
N ARG A 179 -53.85 6.54 20.30
CA ARG A 179 -54.84 6.80 19.24
C ARG A 179 -56.12 5.94 19.34
N GLY A 180 -56.19 5.03 20.32
CA GLY A 180 -57.33 4.11 20.51
C GLY A 180 -57.28 2.79 19.72
N GLU A 181 -56.28 2.63 18.85
CA GLU A 181 -55.98 1.40 18.10
C GLU A 181 -55.48 0.29 19.04
N PRO A 182 -55.85 -0.99 18.83
CA PRO A 182 -55.34 -2.10 19.65
C PRO A 182 -53.83 -2.30 19.48
N LEU A 183 -53.15 -2.65 20.57
CA LEU A 183 -51.73 -3.02 20.59
C LEU A 183 -51.57 -4.55 20.64
N GLU A 184 -50.55 -5.06 19.95
CA GLU A 184 -50.17 -6.46 20.03
C GLU A 184 -49.69 -6.86 21.44
N ALA A 185 -49.88 -8.13 21.79
CA ALA A 185 -49.58 -8.63 23.12
C ALA A 185 -48.07 -8.73 23.43
N LEU A 186 -47.22 -8.81 22.39
CA LEU A 186 -45.79 -9.09 22.53
C LEU A 186 -44.93 -8.41 21.43
N TYR A 187 -44.12 -7.45 21.84
CA TYR A 187 -43.15 -6.77 20.97
C TYR A 187 -41.72 -7.25 21.24
N ARG A 188 -40.88 -7.27 20.20
CA ARG A 188 -39.42 -7.48 20.28
C ARG A 188 -38.69 -6.21 19.88
N ILE A 189 -37.69 -5.84 20.67
CA ILE A 189 -36.78 -4.72 20.42
C ILE A 189 -35.32 -5.20 20.48
N SER A 190 -34.46 -4.65 19.63
CA SER A 190 -33.00 -4.85 19.71
C SER A 190 -32.37 -3.78 20.59
N ILE A 191 -31.40 -4.18 21.41
CA ILE A 191 -30.78 -3.38 22.48
C ILE A 191 -29.36 -2.97 22.05
N PRO A 192 -29.06 -1.69 21.82
CA PRO A 192 -27.72 -1.25 21.43
C PRO A 192 -26.65 -1.38 22.52
N SER A 193 -27.05 -1.49 23.79
CA SER A 193 -26.15 -1.61 24.95
C SER A 193 -26.89 -2.15 26.16
N VAL A 194 -26.84 -3.47 26.39
CA VAL A 194 -27.52 -4.15 27.52
C VAL A 194 -27.24 -3.49 28.88
N PRO A 195 -26.01 -3.05 29.23
CA PRO A 195 -25.74 -2.38 30.51
C PRO A 195 -26.37 -0.98 30.68
N ARG A 196 -26.90 -0.38 29.60
CA ARG A 196 -27.56 0.93 29.63
C ARG A 196 -29.08 0.86 29.47
N PHE A 197 -29.59 -0.22 28.89
CA PHE A 197 -30.99 -0.40 28.55
C PHE A 197 -31.94 -0.06 29.71
N GLU A 198 -31.72 -0.58 30.92
CA GLU A 198 -32.57 -0.24 32.06
C GLU A 198 -32.46 1.25 32.44
N SER A 199 -31.26 1.83 32.47
CA SER A 199 -31.10 3.27 32.76
C SER A 199 -31.77 4.17 31.70
N GLU A 200 -31.80 3.74 30.44
CA GLU A 200 -32.45 4.45 29.33
C GLU A 200 -34.00 4.29 29.39
N VAL A 201 -34.51 3.14 29.81
CA VAL A 201 -35.95 2.94 30.11
C VAL A 201 -36.39 3.81 31.29
N ARG A 202 -35.66 3.79 32.41
CA ARG A 202 -35.97 4.60 33.60
C ARG A 202 -35.93 6.10 33.29
N ALA A 203 -34.97 6.55 32.49
CA ALA A 203 -34.90 7.95 32.04
C ALA A 203 -36.12 8.34 31.18
N ALA A 204 -36.62 7.44 30.34
CA ALA A 204 -37.83 7.68 29.55
C ALA A 204 -39.11 7.67 30.43
N GLU A 205 -39.22 6.76 31.39
CA GLU A 205 -40.33 6.74 32.38
C GLU A 205 -40.37 8.03 33.21
N MET A 206 -39.21 8.53 33.64
CA MET A 206 -39.10 9.83 34.32
C MET A 206 -39.47 11.02 33.41
N ALA A 207 -39.09 10.99 32.13
CA ALA A 207 -39.43 12.04 31.17
C ALA A 207 -40.94 12.11 30.85
N ILE A 208 -41.65 10.98 30.98
CA ILE A 208 -43.12 10.89 30.86
C ILE A 208 -43.82 11.30 32.18
N GLY A 209 -43.09 11.37 33.29
CA GLY A 209 -43.62 11.75 34.61
C GLY A 209 -44.29 10.61 35.38
N LEU A 210 -43.98 9.35 35.06
CA LEU A 210 -44.54 8.19 35.74
C LEU A 210 -43.99 8.06 37.18
N PRO A 211 -44.86 7.95 38.21
CA PRO A 211 -44.42 7.77 39.59
C PRO A 211 -43.75 6.39 39.76
N PRO A 212 -42.78 6.23 40.70
CA PRO A 212 -42.00 4.99 40.83
C PRO A 212 -42.81 3.71 41.08
N GLU A 213 -44.00 3.84 41.66
CA GLU A 213 -44.94 2.74 41.91
C GLU A 213 -45.51 2.12 40.61
N HIS A 214 -45.42 2.84 39.49
CA HIS A 214 -45.97 2.45 38.18
C HIS A 214 -44.86 2.16 37.14
N TRP A 215 -43.60 2.01 37.57
CA TRP A 215 -42.48 1.70 36.69
C TRP A 215 -42.52 0.25 36.19
N THR A 216 -42.09 0.04 34.94
CA THR A 216 -42.16 -1.26 34.28
C THR A 216 -41.13 -2.25 34.88
N PRO A 217 -41.54 -3.49 35.22
CA PRO A 217 -40.62 -4.48 35.77
C PRO A 217 -39.75 -5.07 34.64
N VAL A 218 -38.45 -4.80 34.71
CA VAL A 218 -37.43 -5.34 33.80
C VAL A 218 -36.85 -6.62 34.41
N GLN A 219 -36.86 -7.71 33.65
CA GLN A 219 -36.35 -9.02 34.08
C GLN A 219 -35.27 -9.50 33.11
N PHE A 220 -34.04 -9.70 33.61
CA PHE A 220 -32.97 -10.31 32.83
C PHE A 220 -33.11 -11.84 32.90
N ARG A 221 -33.21 -12.50 31.74
CA ARG A 221 -33.17 -13.96 31.62
C ARG A 221 -32.01 -14.38 30.72
N ARG A 222 -31.21 -15.33 31.21
CA ARG A 222 -30.26 -16.06 30.39
C ARG A 222 -30.97 -17.20 29.69
N MET A 223 -30.65 -17.44 28.43
CA MET A 223 -31.15 -18.59 27.68
C MET A 223 -30.06 -19.65 27.62
N GLU A 224 -29.88 -20.39 28.73
CA GLU A 224 -28.92 -21.50 28.77
C GLU A 224 -29.24 -22.51 27.66
N SER A 225 -28.40 -22.54 26.64
CA SER A 225 -28.67 -23.37 25.47
C SER A 225 -28.32 -24.81 25.79
N VAL A 226 -29.30 -25.71 25.66
CA VAL A 226 -29.06 -27.16 25.79
C VAL A 226 -27.99 -27.63 24.78
N ALA A 227 -27.87 -26.92 23.65
CA ALA A 227 -26.80 -27.06 22.68
C ALA A 227 -25.39 -26.92 23.30
N GLN A 228 -25.12 -25.91 24.14
CA GLN A 228 -23.82 -25.75 24.80
C GLN A 228 -23.44 -26.98 25.64
N TRP A 229 -24.37 -27.49 26.46
CA TRP A 229 -24.16 -28.71 27.24
C TRP A 229 -23.84 -29.92 26.34
N PHE A 230 -24.56 -30.11 25.23
CA PHE A 230 -24.23 -31.15 24.25
C PHE A 230 -22.87 -30.93 23.55
N THR A 231 -22.47 -29.69 23.26
CA THR A 231 -21.14 -29.42 22.67
C THR A 231 -20.00 -29.80 23.61
N LEU A 232 -20.16 -29.56 24.92
CA LEU A 232 -19.18 -29.93 25.94
C LEU A 232 -19.11 -31.46 26.14
N ILE A 233 -20.25 -32.16 26.09
CA ILE A 233 -20.32 -33.62 26.12
C ILE A 233 -19.65 -34.23 24.87
N LEU A 234 -19.88 -33.67 23.68
CA LEU A 234 -19.27 -34.16 22.43
C LEU A 234 -17.76 -33.86 22.40
N ALA A 235 -17.33 -32.68 22.84
CA ALA A 235 -15.91 -32.31 22.93
C ALA A 235 -15.15 -33.18 23.96
N SER A 236 -15.70 -33.38 25.15
CA SER A 236 -15.11 -34.29 26.15
C SER A 236 -15.13 -35.75 25.68
N GLY A 237 -16.18 -36.20 24.99
CA GLY A 237 -16.24 -37.51 24.34
C GLY A 237 -15.16 -37.71 23.28
N LEU A 238 -14.86 -36.69 22.47
CA LEU A 238 -13.74 -36.71 21.51
C LEU A 238 -12.38 -36.78 22.22
N ILE A 239 -12.17 -36.01 23.29
CA ILE A 239 -10.93 -36.01 24.08
C ILE A 239 -10.71 -37.37 24.77
N ILE A 240 -11.75 -37.94 25.37
CA ILE A 240 -11.71 -39.27 26.01
C ILE A 240 -11.51 -40.37 24.96
N GLY A 241 -12.18 -40.29 23.81
CA GLY A 241 -12.00 -41.23 22.69
C GLY A 241 -10.58 -41.20 22.14
N ALA A 242 -10.00 -40.01 21.96
CA ALA A 242 -8.60 -39.85 21.59
C ALA A 242 -7.65 -40.40 22.68
N PHE A 243 -7.88 -40.07 23.95
CA PHE A 243 -7.07 -40.55 25.07
C PHE A 243 -7.09 -42.09 25.20
N LEU A 244 -8.24 -42.73 24.97
CA LEU A 244 -8.36 -44.21 24.96
C LEU A 244 -7.69 -44.85 23.74
N LEU A 245 -7.66 -44.17 22.59
CA LEU A 245 -6.84 -44.57 21.43
C LEU A 245 -5.34 -44.46 21.73
N PHE A 246 -4.89 -43.32 22.28
CA PHE A 246 -3.50 -43.12 22.70
C PHE A 246 -3.06 -44.15 23.76
N ARG A 247 -3.91 -44.46 24.75
CA ARG A 247 -3.63 -45.44 25.80
C ARG A 247 -3.44 -46.87 25.25
N LYS A 248 -3.87 -47.19 24.03
CA LYS A 248 -3.62 -48.48 23.38
C LYS A 248 -2.31 -48.56 22.59
N PHE A 249 -1.58 -47.47 22.37
CA PHE A 249 -0.28 -47.47 21.68
C PHE A 249 0.83 -46.88 22.55
N LYS A 250 1.69 -47.75 23.12
CA LYS A 250 2.91 -47.35 23.83
C LYS A 250 4.00 -46.91 22.83
N GLY A 251 3.91 -45.70 22.31
CA GLY A 251 4.94 -45.05 21.49
C GLY A 251 5.07 -43.57 21.85
N ALA A 252 6.27 -43.12 22.21
CA ALA A 252 6.48 -41.76 22.72
C ALA A 252 6.42 -40.69 21.61
N PHE A 253 5.56 -39.68 21.79
CA PHE A 253 5.40 -38.58 20.83
C PHE A 253 5.93 -37.27 21.44
N ASN A 254 7.19 -36.95 21.18
CA ASN A 254 7.89 -35.83 21.82
C ASN A 254 7.49 -34.46 21.23
N LEU A 255 6.49 -33.82 21.84
CA LEU A 255 5.99 -32.49 21.48
C LEU A 255 7.10 -31.40 21.41
N SER A 256 8.12 -31.52 22.26
CA SER A 256 9.29 -30.61 22.31
C SER A 256 10.00 -30.49 20.96
N ASP A 257 10.15 -31.61 20.23
CA ASP A 257 10.92 -31.61 18.98
C ASP A 257 10.10 -31.18 17.75
N MET A 258 8.78 -31.04 17.91
CA MET A 258 7.95 -30.35 16.92
C MET A 258 8.06 -28.82 17.08
N MET A 259 8.18 -28.34 18.33
CA MET A 259 8.37 -26.92 18.66
C MET A 259 9.77 -26.39 18.28
N SER A 260 10.81 -27.22 18.43
CA SER A 260 12.20 -26.89 18.09
C SER A 260 12.39 -26.57 16.60
N ASN A 261 11.68 -27.28 15.72
CA ASN A 261 11.79 -27.13 14.28
C ASN A 261 10.93 -25.99 13.71
N VAL A 262 9.92 -25.53 14.44
CA VAL A 262 9.15 -24.30 14.11
C VAL A 262 9.91 -23.02 14.49
N THR A 263 10.85 -23.10 15.44
CA THR A 263 11.62 -21.93 15.93
C THR A 263 12.98 -21.73 15.26
N LYS A 264 13.49 -22.72 14.50
CA LYS A 264 14.73 -22.58 13.71
C LYS A 264 14.51 -21.75 12.43
N THR A 265 14.83 -20.46 12.52
CA THR A 265 14.79 -19.52 11.39
C THR A 265 15.85 -19.85 10.33
N LYS A 266 15.53 -19.64 9.04
CA LYS A 266 16.48 -19.80 7.93
C LYS A 266 17.14 -18.45 7.60
N PHE A 267 18.14 -18.05 8.38
CA PHE A 267 18.91 -16.84 8.09
C PHE A 267 19.66 -16.97 6.75
N ASN A 268 19.62 -15.95 5.90
CA ASN A 268 20.42 -15.91 4.68
C ASN A 268 21.85 -15.48 5.01
N ILE A 269 22.69 -16.47 5.34
CA ILE A 269 24.10 -16.30 5.69
C ILE A 269 24.97 -16.55 4.45
N ILE A 270 25.67 -15.51 4.00
CA ILE A 270 26.59 -15.58 2.87
C ILE A 270 28.04 -15.51 3.39
N ASP A 271 28.73 -16.64 3.35
CA ASP A 271 30.09 -16.78 3.86
C ASP A 271 31.13 -16.64 2.73
N PRO A 272 31.94 -15.55 2.68
CA PRO A 272 32.90 -15.31 1.61
C PRO A 272 34.09 -16.29 1.60
N HIS A 273 34.26 -17.14 2.62
CA HIS A 273 35.25 -18.22 2.58
C HIS A 273 34.70 -19.48 1.91
N SER A 274 33.37 -19.67 1.89
CA SER A 274 32.70 -20.76 1.17
C SER A 274 32.76 -20.58 -0.36
N PRO A 275 32.97 -21.67 -1.14
CA PRO A 275 32.89 -21.62 -2.60
C PRO A 275 31.47 -21.29 -3.13
N GLU A 276 30.44 -21.39 -2.30
CA GLU A 276 29.08 -20.95 -2.64
C GLU A 276 28.88 -19.46 -2.33
N GLY A 277 29.36 -18.97 -1.18
CA GLY A 277 29.25 -17.55 -0.82
C GLY A 277 30.05 -16.64 -1.77
N LYS A 278 31.22 -17.09 -2.24
CA LYS A 278 31.97 -16.41 -3.33
C LYS A 278 31.19 -16.31 -4.66
N LYS A 279 30.21 -17.19 -4.90
CA LYS A 279 29.31 -17.10 -6.08
C LYS A 279 28.10 -16.21 -5.84
N GLN A 280 27.82 -15.82 -4.60
CA GLN A 280 26.70 -14.97 -4.20
C GLN A 280 27.14 -13.51 -3.98
N LEU A 281 28.28 -13.26 -3.32
CA LEU A 281 28.92 -11.94 -3.18
C LEU A 281 29.68 -11.52 -4.45
N LYS A 282 28.96 -11.40 -5.57
CA LYS A 282 29.52 -11.02 -6.89
C LYS A 282 29.64 -9.50 -7.13
N ILE A 283 28.85 -8.70 -6.43
CA ILE A 283 28.71 -7.25 -6.66
C ILE A 283 29.79 -6.54 -5.87
N LYS A 284 30.65 -5.75 -6.52
CA LYS A 284 31.67 -4.90 -5.89
C LYS A 284 31.30 -3.41 -5.98
N PHE A 285 32.04 -2.51 -5.33
CA PHE A 285 31.76 -1.06 -5.42
C PHE A 285 31.82 -0.54 -6.86
N LYS A 286 32.69 -1.09 -7.71
CA LYS A 286 32.76 -0.82 -9.16
C LYS A 286 31.48 -1.21 -9.94
N ASP A 287 30.64 -2.07 -9.37
CA ASP A 287 29.38 -2.55 -9.97
C ASP A 287 28.17 -1.75 -9.45
N VAL A 288 28.43 -0.66 -8.71
CA VAL A 288 27.50 0.37 -8.25
C VAL A 288 27.99 1.73 -8.78
N ALA A 289 27.24 2.36 -9.68
CA ALA A 289 27.55 3.70 -10.21
C ALA A 289 26.91 4.80 -9.33
N GLY A 290 27.50 6.01 -9.30
CA GLY A 290 27.09 7.09 -8.41
C GLY A 290 27.14 6.74 -6.92
N CYS A 291 26.37 7.47 -6.11
CA CYS A 291 26.33 7.38 -4.64
C CYS A 291 27.71 7.61 -4.00
N HIS A 292 28.48 8.57 -4.53
CA HIS A 292 29.91 8.76 -4.18
C HIS A 292 30.13 9.12 -2.72
N GLU A 293 29.33 10.02 -2.15
CA GLU A 293 29.37 10.40 -0.72
C GLU A 293 29.10 9.18 0.17
N ALA A 294 28.03 8.43 -0.12
CA ALA A 294 27.66 7.22 0.62
C ALA A 294 28.70 6.10 0.48
N LYS A 295 29.36 5.95 -0.68
CA LYS A 295 30.50 5.04 -0.85
C LYS A 295 31.69 5.46 0.03
N GLN A 296 31.97 6.75 0.14
CA GLN A 296 33.08 7.26 0.96
C GLN A 296 32.84 6.96 2.44
N GLU A 297 31.69 7.30 3.00
CA GLU A 297 31.33 6.93 4.39
C GLU A 297 31.38 5.42 4.62
N ILE A 298 30.88 4.62 3.67
CA ILE A 298 30.84 3.15 3.79
C ILE A 298 32.24 2.53 3.64
N SER A 299 33.19 3.21 2.97
CA SER A 299 34.58 2.76 2.85
C SER A 299 35.32 2.74 4.18
N GLU A 300 34.96 3.60 5.15
CA GLU A 300 35.50 3.56 6.51
C GLU A 300 35.26 2.21 7.18
N PHE A 301 34.07 1.63 6.99
CA PHE A 301 33.70 0.31 7.52
C PHE A 301 34.47 -0.83 6.82
N VAL A 302 34.86 -0.67 5.55
CA VAL A 302 35.73 -1.63 4.84
C VAL A 302 37.14 -1.62 5.40
N ASP A 303 37.74 -0.45 5.61
CA ASP A 303 39.10 -0.36 6.19
C ASP A 303 39.12 -0.81 7.65
N TYR A 304 38.08 -0.48 8.43
CA TYR A 304 37.95 -1.01 9.80
C TYR A 304 37.87 -2.54 9.83
N LEU A 305 37.04 -3.18 9.00
CA LEU A 305 36.92 -4.65 8.97
C LEU A 305 38.24 -5.35 8.57
N LYS A 306 39.10 -4.68 7.79
CA LYS A 306 40.41 -5.18 7.38
C LYS A 306 41.51 -4.89 8.42
N ASN A 307 41.49 -3.69 8.99
CA ASN A 307 42.58 -3.12 9.79
C ASN A 307 42.09 -2.59 11.17
N PRO A 308 41.39 -3.39 12.00
CA PRO A 308 40.75 -2.88 13.22
C PRO A 308 41.73 -2.25 14.21
N THR A 309 42.96 -2.77 14.28
CA THR A 309 44.04 -2.28 15.14
C THR A 309 44.45 -0.83 14.85
N LYS A 310 44.31 -0.36 13.59
CA LYS A 310 44.57 1.03 13.17
C LYS A 310 43.74 2.02 13.99
N TYR A 311 42.47 1.70 14.19
CA TYR A 311 41.49 2.52 14.89
C TYR A 311 41.61 2.36 16.41
N THR A 312 41.72 1.12 16.91
CA THR A 312 41.84 0.84 18.35
C THR A 312 43.08 1.50 18.96
N ARG A 313 44.21 1.56 18.24
CA ARG A 313 45.44 2.22 18.69
C ARG A 313 45.28 3.73 18.92
N LEU A 314 44.32 4.38 18.25
CA LEU A 314 44.00 5.80 18.41
C LEU A 314 42.90 6.04 19.46
N GLY A 315 42.44 5.00 20.17
CA GLY A 315 41.35 5.09 21.14
C GLY A 315 39.97 5.32 20.51
N ALA A 316 39.85 5.21 19.19
CA ALA A 316 38.60 5.46 18.47
C ALA A 316 37.55 4.41 18.85
N LYS A 317 36.41 4.85 19.38
CA LYS A 317 35.22 4.01 19.54
C LYS A 317 34.53 3.90 18.18
N LEU A 318 34.19 2.67 17.83
CA LEU A 318 33.73 2.32 16.49
C LEU A 318 32.19 2.34 16.41
N PRO A 319 31.61 2.81 15.28
CA PRO A 319 30.17 2.82 15.10
C PRO A 319 29.63 1.39 15.09
N ARG A 320 28.66 1.11 15.98
CA ARG A 320 28.05 -0.22 16.14
C ARG A 320 27.12 -0.57 14.99
N GLY A 321 26.58 0.45 14.33
CA GLY A 321 25.77 0.31 13.15
C GLY A 321 25.61 1.59 12.36
N ALA A 322 25.10 1.43 11.14
CA ALA A 322 24.74 2.50 10.23
C ALA A 322 23.35 2.25 9.64
N ILE A 323 22.58 3.32 9.44
CA ILE A 323 21.28 3.24 8.75
C ILE A 323 21.34 3.96 7.41
N LEU A 324 20.99 3.23 6.35
CA LEU A 324 20.87 3.67 4.97
C LEU A 324 19.45 4.20 4.75
N THR A 325 19.33 5.52 4.65
CA THR A 325 18.06 6.23 4.44
C THR A 325 17.95 6.72 3.00
N GLY A 326 16.74 7.02 2.53
CA GLY A 326 16.50 7.62 1.21
C GLY A 326 15.42 6.89 0.40
N PRO A 327 15.10 7.35 -0.83
CA PRO A 327 13.99 6.81 -1.62
C PRO A 327 14.16 5.33 -2.02
N PRO A 328 13.08 4.64 -2.40
CA PRO A 328 13.17 3.32 -3.03
C PRO A 328 13.98 3.38 -4.35
N GLY A 329 14.49 2.24 -4.79
CA GLY A 329 15.24 2.13 -6.04
C GLY A 329 16.67 2.71 -6.05
N CYS A 330 17.05 3.51 -5.05
CA CYS A 330 18.37 4.17 -4.97
C CYS A 330 19.53 3.23 -4.51
N GLY A 331 19.41 1.92 -4.70
CA GLY A 331 20.53 0.99 -4.56
C GLY A 331 20.99 0.63 -3.14
N LYS A 332 20.29 1.02 -2.07
CA LYS A 332 20.64 0.72 -0.65
C LYS A 332 21.11 -0.73 -0.43
N THR A 333 20.30 -1.70 -0.85
CA THR A 333 20.57 -3.15 -0.76
C THR A 333 21.72 -3.62 -1.66
N LEU A 334 22.04 -2.91 -2.74
CA LEU A 334 23.21 -3.19 -3.60
C LEU A 334 24.49 -2.69 -2.92
N LEU A 335 24.45 -1.50 -2.32
CA LEU A 335 25.59 -0.87 -1.66
C LEU A 335 26.03 -1.67 -0.40
N ALA A 336 25.07 -2.18 0.38
CA ALA A 336 25.36 -3.08 1.51
C ALA A 336 25.99 -4.42 1.07
N LYS A 337 25.54 -4.99 -0.07
CA LYS A 337 26.14 -6.21 -0.65
C LYS A 337 27.54 -5.94 -1.22
N ALA A 338 27.76 -4.77 -1.81
CA ALA A 338 29.07 -4.34 -2.32
C ALA A 338 30.09 -4.13 -1.18
N LEU A 339 29.68 -3.50 -0.08
CA LEU A 339 30.46 -3.39 1.16
C LEU A 339 30.93 -4.75 1.67
N ALA A 340 30.04 -5.75 1.72
CA ALA A 340 30.41 -7.10 2.16
C ALA A 340 31.38 -7.81 1.20
N ALA A 341 31.21 -7.64 -0.11
CA ALA A 341 32.13 -8.19 -1.11
C ALA A 341 33.52 -7.51 -1.09
N GLU A 342 33.60 -6.24 -0.68
CA GLU A 342 34.87 -5.51 -0.55
C GLU A 342 35.55 -5.67 0.82
N SER A 343 34.79 -5.84 1.91
CA SER A 343 35.35 -6.15 3.24
C SER A 343 35.77 -7.60 3.38
N THR A 344 35.21 -8.51 2.57
CA THR A 344 35.38 -9.98 2.66
C THR A 344 34.96 -10.58 4.00
N ALA A 345 34.09 -9.90 4.76
CA ALA A 345 33.49 -10.41 5.99
C ALA A 345 32.19 -11.18 5.71
N PRO A 346 31.84 -12.22 6.51
CA PRO A 346 30.53 -12.89 6.45
C PRO A 346 29.37 -11.90 6.51
N PHE A 347 28.37 -12.11 5.64
CA PHE A 347 27.20 -11.24 5.48
C PHE A 347 25.93 -12.00 5.85
N ILE A 348 25.23 -11.53 6.88
CA ILE A 348 23.98 -12.14 7.36
C ILE A 348 22.84 -11.15 7.06
N SER A 349 21.96 -11.50 6.13
CA SER A 349 20.85 -10.61 5.71
C SER A 349 19.48 -11.15 6.12
N MET A 350 18.59 -10.25 6.53
CA MET A 350 17.17 -10.52 6.78
C MET A 350 16.32 -9.31 6.38
N ASN A 351 15.05 -9.50 6.02
CA ASN A 351 14.09 -8.40 5.90
C ASN A 351 13.40 -8.16 7.25
N GLY A 352 13.16 -6.89 7.62
CA GLY A 352 12.49 -6.48 8.86
C GLY A 352 11.10 -7.10 9.04
N SER A 353 10.38 -7.34 7.94
CA SER A 353 9.10 -8.05 7.93
C SER A 353 9.20 -9.50 8.39
N GLU A 354 10.37 -10.16 8.29
CA GLU A 354 10.59 -11.51 8.82
C GLU A 354 10.65 -11.56 10.36
N PHE A 355 10.60 -10.42 11.05
CA PHE A 355 10.44 -10.36 12.50
C PHE A 355 8.99 -10.12 12.95
N VAL A 356 8.10 -9.75 12.03
CA VAL A 356 6.68 -9.47 12.34
C VAL A 356 5.86 -10.72 12.05
N GLU A 357 5.39 -11.38 13.10
CA GLU A 357 4.64 -12.64 13.03
C GLU A 357 3.26 -12.48 13.70
N MET A 358 2.45 -13.55 13.69
CA MET A 358 1.18 -13.61 14.42
C MET A 358 1.31 -14.28 15.81
N ILE A 359 2.53 -14.55 16.28
CA ILE A 359 2.79 -15.37 17.47
C ILE A 359 3.80 -14.65 18.37
N GLY A 360 3.25 -13.95 19.35
CA GLY A 360 3.97 -13.09 20.30
C GLY A 360 5.28 -13.71 20.80
N GLY A 361 6.38 -12.99 20.56
CA GLY A 361 7.73 -13.38 20.99
C GLY A 361 8.54 -14.16 19.96
N LEU A 362 7.97 -14.57 18.81
CA LEU A 362 8.77 -15.15 17.73
C LEU A 362 9.76 -14.13 17.15
N GLY A 363 9.34 -12.89 16.87
CA GLY A 363 10.23 -11.83 16.39
C GLY A 363 11.43 -11.59 17.30
N ALA A 364 11.19 -11.41 18.59
CA ALA A 364 12.24 -11.30 19.61
C ALA A 364 13.16 -12.54 19.67
N SER A 365 12.63 -13.75 19.47
CA SER A 365 13.43 -14.99 19.41
C SER A 365 14.35 -15.01 18.17
N ARG A 366 13.83 -14.61 17.00
CA ARG A 366 14.59 -14.49 15.74
C ARG A 366 15.76 -13.51 15.87
N ILE A 367 15.55 -12.37 16.53
CA ILE A 367 16.61 -11.39 16.81
C ILE A 367 17.73 -12.00 17.69
N ARG A 368 17.40 -12.71 18.78
CA ARG A 368 18.43 -13.41 19.58
C ARG A 368 19.19 -14.46 18.75
N GLY A 369 18.49 -15.15 17.85
CA GLY A 369 19.12 -16.09 16.91
C GLY A 369 20.10 -15.42 15.95
N LEU A 370 19.70 -14.28 15.36
CA LEU A 370 20.53 -13.46 14.46
C LEU A 370 21.83 -13.02 15.15
N PHE A 371 21.73 -12.38 16.32
CA PHE A 371 22.90 -11.90 17.05
C PHE A 371 23.74 -13.02 17.65
N LYS A 372 23.19 -14.23 17.83
CA LYS A 372 23.97 -15.43 18.17
C LYS A 372 24.80 -15.95 16.98
N GLU A 373 24.22 -16.04 15.78
CA GLU A 373 24.97 -16.41 14.56
C GLU A 373 26.03 -15.34 14.21
N ALA A 374 25.71 -14.05 14.36
CA ALA A 374 26.68 -12.97 14.18
C ALA A 374 27.88 -13.10 15.13
N ARG A 375 27.62 -13.32 16.42
CA ARG A 375 28.68 -13.56 17.42
C ARG A 375 29.51 -14.84 17.14
N ALA A 376 28.93 -15.85 16.50
CA ALA A 376 29.65 -17.06 16.09
C ALA A 376 30.50 -16.90 14.81
N ARG A 377 30.31 -15.81 14.06
CA ARG A 377 30.95 -15.55 12.76
C ARG A 377 31.73 -14.23 12.70
N ALA A 378 31.97 -13.62 13.87
CA ALA A 378 32.69 -12.38 14.02
C ALA A 378 34.15 -12.47 13.49
N PRO A 379 34.68 -11.44 12.80
CA PRO A 379 34.02 -10.18 12.42
C PRO A 379 33.04 -10.36 11.25
N CYS A 380 31.86 -9.76 11.32
CA CYS A 380 30.79 -9.94 10.33
C CYS A 380 29.89 -8.72 10.15
N ILE A 381 29.19 -8.67 9.01
CA ILE A 381 28.15 -7.68 8.72
C ILE A 381 26.78 -8.33 8.91
N VAL A 382 25.95 -7.70 9.72
CA VAL A 382 24.51 -7.97 9.83
C VAL A 382 23.77 -6.92 9.01
N TYR A 383 22.81 -7.31 8.18
CA TYR A 383 22.01 -6.41 7.35
C TYR A 383 20.51 -6.66 7.52
N ILE A 384 19.77 -5.62 7.91
CA ILE A 384 18.32 -5.62 8.10
C ILE A 384 17.70 -4.66 7.06
N ASP A 385 17.09 -5.21 6.00
CA ASP A 385 16.32 -4.38 5.07
C ASP A 385 14.94 -4.03 5.66
N GLU A 386 14.32 -2.95 5.18
CA GLU A 386 12.98 -2.50 5.60
C GLU A 386 12.79 -2.46 7.14
N ILE A 387 13.76 -1.89 7.86
CA ILE A 387 13.76 -1.86 9.33
C ILE A 387 12.53 -1.14 9.91
N ASP A 388 11.87 -0.27 9.15
CA ASP A 388 10.61 0.39 9.53
C ASP A 388 9.42 -0.58 9.77
N ALA A 389 9.54 -1.85 9.38
CA ALA A 389 8.59 -2.91 9.77
C ALA A 389 8.63 -3.26 11.28
N VAL A 390 9.78 -3.09 11.95
CA VAL A 390 9.94 -3.30 13.41
C VAL A 390 10.32 -2.04 14.17
N GLY A 391 10.94 -1.07 13.50
CA GLY A 391 11.49 0.13 14.09
C GLY A 391 10.50 1.28 14.21
N ARG A 392 9.20 1.04 14.02
CA ARG A 392 8.19 2.08 13.94
C ARG A 392 7.99 2.78 15.30
N LYS A 393 8.02 4.11 15.29
CA LYS A 393 7.72 4.96 16.45
C LYS A 393 6.31 4.64 16.97
N ARG A 394 6.21 4.46 18.28
CA ARG A 394 4.93 4.36 19.00
C ARG A 394 3.93 5.45 18.57
N SER A 395 2.69 5.06 18.32
CA SER A 395 1.59 5.99 18.12
C SER A 395 1.17 6.62 19.46
N GLU A 396 1.83 7.71 19.85
CA GLU A 396 1.50 8.49 21.06
C GLU A 396 0.03 9.01 21.09
N GLY A 397 -0.65 9.00 19.93
CA GLY A 397 -2.09 9.27 19.79
C GLY A 397 -3.04 8.17 20.29
N GLY A 398 -2.56 7.00 20.74
CA GLY A 398 -3.41 5.92 21.24
C GLY A 398 -4.21 6.25 22.52
N GLY A 399 -3.81 7.29 23.25
CA GLY A 399 -4.38 7.70 24.55
C GLY A 399 -5.79 8.32 24.52
N LYS A 400 -6.68 7.95 23.59
CA LYS A 400 -8.08 8.44 23.59
C LYS A 400 -9.15 7.55 22.93
N SER A 401 -8.88 6.25 22.75
CA SER A 401 -9.91 5.26 22.42
C SER A 401 -9.75 4.01 23.29
N GLY A 402 -10.67 3.79 24.22
CA GLY A 402 -10.70 2.58 25.07
C GLY A 402 -11.14 1.35 24.27
N GLY A 403 -10.20 0.74 23.54
CA GLY A 403 -10.42 -0.49 22.77
C GLY A 403 -9.23 -1.43 22.91
N VAL A 404 -9.47 -2.66 23.39
CA VAL A 404 -8.42 -3.67 23.56
C VAL A 404 -8.07 -4.28 22.18
N GLY A 405 -6.99 -3.79 21.57
CA GLY A 405 -6.48 -4.27 20.28
C GLY A 405 -5.02 -4.71 20.38
N GLY A 406 -4.79 -6.02 20.47
CA GLY A 406 -3.47 -6.61 20.81
C GLY A 406 -2.41 -6.62 19.70
N GLY A 407 -2.35 -5.59 18.83
CA GLY A 407 -1.39 -5.54 17.72
C GLY A 407 0.00 -4.97 18.10
N SER A 408 0.04 -3.90 18.90
CA SER A 408 1.29 -3.15 19.17
C SER A 408 2.36 -3.93 19.95
N ASN A 409 1.95 -4.94 20.73
CA ASN A 409 2.81 -5.52 21.75
C ASN A 409 3.93 -6.41 21.18
N GLU A 410 3.73 -7.05 20.01
CA GLU A 410 4.77 -7.88 19.38
C GLU A 410 5.83 -7.05 18.66
N GLU A 411 5.41 -6.00 17.93
CA GLU A 411 6.31 -5.00 17.34
C GLU A 411 7.20 -4.37 18.42
N GLU A 412 6.61 -3.89 19.53
CA GLU A 412 7.36 -3.32 20.64
C GLU A 412 8.31 -4.33 21.33
N GLN A 413 7.86 -5.57 21.58
CA GLN A 413 8.73 -6.58 22.22
C GLN A 413 9.94 -6.91 21.33
N THR A 414 9.71 -6.99 20.02
CA THR A 414 10.71 -7.27 18.99
C THR A 414 11.70 -6.11 18.86
N LEU A 415 11.20 -4.87 18.79
CA LEU A 415 12.03 -3.65 18.80
C LEU A 415 12.91 -3.58 20.05
N ASN A 416 12.34 -3.72 21.24
CA ASN A 416 13.10 -3.68 22.49
C ASN A 416 14.19 -4.77 22.54
N GLN A 417 13.94 -5.96 21.97
CA GLN A 417 14.94 -7.01 21.88
C GLN A 417 16.10 -6.67 20.92
N LEU A 418 15.84 -5.96 19.82
CA LEU A 418 16.89 -5.43 18.94
C LEU A 418 17.78 -4.43 19.69
N LEU A 419 17.16 -3.49 20.43
CA LEU A 419 17.89 -2.50 21.23
C LEU A 419 18.79 -3.18 22.28
N VAL A 420 18.28 -4.22 22.96
CA VAL A 420 19.04 -4.97 23.99
C VAL A 420 20.25 -5.73 23.39
N GLU A 421 20.10 -6.37 22.23
CA GLU A 421 21.27 -7.03 21.58
C GLU A 421 22.28 -5.98 21.06
N MET A 422 21.84 -4.84 20.51
CA MET A 422 22.73 -3.77 20.03
C MET A 422 23.52 -3.10 21.16
N ASP A 423 22.86 -2.79 22.29
CA ASP A 423 23.53 -2.27 23.49
C ASP A 423 24.49 -3.31 24.08
N GLY A 424 24.06 -4.58 24.10
CA GLY A 424 24.80 -5.72 24.64
C GLY A 424 26.03 -6.18 23.83
N MET A 425 26.25 -5.65 22.62
CA MET A 425 27.47 -5.92 21.85
C MET A 425 28.73 -5.41 22.58
N GLY A 426 29.82 -6.17 22.48
CA GLY A 426 31.12 -5.76 23.01
C GLY A 426 31.83 -4.81 22.04
N SER A 427 32.33 -3.67 22.54
CA SER A 427 33.12 -2.72 21.75
C SER A 427 34.50 -3.30 21.39
N GLY A 428 34.52 -4.13 20.34
CA GLY A 428 35.68 -4.94 19.92
C GLY A 428 35.31 -6.26 19.26
N GLN A 429 34.03 -6.66 19.23
CA GLN A 429 33.57 -7.92 18.62
C GLN A 429 33.57 -7.93 17.09
N GLY A 430 33.91 -6.84 16.41
CA GLY A 430 33.98 -6.82 14.93
C GLY A 430 32.65 -7.02 14.19
N ILE A 431 31.52 -6.90 14.89
CA ILE A 431 30.17 -6.99 14.32
C ILE A 431 29.72 -5.57 13.94
N ILE A 432 29.18 -5.40 12.73
CA ILE A 432 28.59 -4.15 12.25
C ILE A 432 27.14 -4.41 11.85
N VAL A 433 26.21 -3.64 12.42
CA VAL A 433 24.78 -3.74 12.12
C VAL A 433 24.37 -2.66 11.12
N LEU A 434 24.01 -3.07 9.91
CA LEU A 434 23.48 -2.20 8.87
C LEU A 434 21.97 -2.35 8.82
N ALA A 435 21.27 -1.23 8.65
CA ALA A 435 19.84 -1.22 8.38
C ALA A 435 19.54 -0.34 7.16
N SER A 436 18.41 -0.60 6.50
CA SER A 436 17.88 0.29 5.47
C SER A 436 16.40 0.56 5.66
N THR A 437 15.99 1.77 5.28
CA THR A 437 14.58 2.18 5.28
C THR A 437 14.29 3.08 4.09
N ASN A 438 13.03 3.10 3.65
CA ASN A 438 12.51 4.13 2.75
C ASN A 438 11.88 5.32 3.52
N ARG A 439 11.77 5.22 4.85
CA ARG A 439 10.93 6.04 5.71
C ARG A 439 11.57 6.36 7.07
N PRO A 440 12.61 7.23 7.10
CA PRO A 440 13.21 7.67 8.36
C PRO A 440 12.26 8.48 9.25
N ASP A 441 11.16 9.01 8.69
CA ASP A 441 10.11 9.77 9.36
C ASP A 441 9.37 8.98 10.44
N ILE A 442 9.13 7.67 10.22
CA ILE A 442 8.37 6.82 11.14
C ILE A 442 9.25 6.03 12.11
N LEU A 443 10.58 6.19 12.11
CA LEU A 443 11.44 5.39 12.97
C LEU A 443 11.45 5.90 14.42
N ASP A 444 11.52 4.97 15.37
CA ASP A 444 11.70 5.29 16.78
C ASP A 444 13.08 5.92 17.00
N LYS A 445 13.09 7.11 17.59
CA LYS A 445 14.30 7.86 17.97
C LYS A 445 15.20 7.10 18.95
N ALA A 446 14.74 5.98 19.54
CA ALA A 446 15.55 5.05 20.31
C ALA A 446 16.57 4.26 19.45
N LEU A 447 16.26 3.95 18.19
CA LEU A 447 17.20 3.29 17.27
C LEU A 447 18.34 4.21 16.86
N LEU A 448 18.02 5.50 16.69
CA LEU A 448 18.92 6.56 16.22
C LEU A 448 19.77 7.19 17.36
N ARG A 449 20.02 6.45 18.45
CA ARG A 449 20.84 6.93 19.58
C ARG A 449 22.28 6.45 19.44
N PRO A 450 23.28 7.25 19.85
CA PRO A 450 24.66 6.81 19.98
C PRO A 450 24.79 5.54 20.85
N GLY A 451 25.57 4.58 20.38
CA GLY A 451 25.62 3.19 20.85
C GLY A 451 24.83 2.20 20.00
N ARG A 452 24.15 2.63 18.92
CA ARG A 452 23.22 1.81 18.12
C ARG A 452 23.42 2.06 16.62
N PHE A 453 22.52 2.77 15.95
CA PHE A 453 22.73 3.24 14.57
C PHE A 453 23.41 4.60 14.61
N ASP A 454 24.74 4.57 14.78
CA ASP A 454 25.59 5.73 15.06
C ASP A 454 25.88 6.60 13.83
N ARG A 455 25.77 6.02 12.63
CA ARG A 455 25.90 6.71 11.35
C ARG A 455 24.53 6.74 10.64
N HIS A 456 24.17 7.89 10.09
CA HIS A 456 22.96 8.09 9.29
C HIS A 456 23.37 8.48 7.87
N ILE A 457 23.41 7.51 6.98
CA ILE A 457 23.89 7.69 5.61
C ILE A 457 22.67 7.87 4.72
N SER A 458 22.49 9.06 4.14
CA SER A 458 21.39 9.32 3.22
C SER A 458 21.82 9.06 1.78
N ILE A 459 20.94 8.43 1.03
CA ILE A 459 21.15 8.04 -0.37
C ILE A 459 19.96 8.64 -1.15
N ASP A 460 20.16 9.89 -1.55
CA ASP A 460 19.21 10.69 -2.33
C ASP A 460 19.06 10.17 -3.77
N LEU A 461 18.19 10.84 -4.55
CA LEU A 461 18.09 10.60 -6.00
C LEU A 461 19.36 11.08 -6.72
N PRO A 462 19.89 10.29 -7.68
CA PRO A 462 21.17 10.58 -8.33
C PRO A 462 21.14 11.87 -9.18
N THR A 463 22.21 12.64 -9.10
CA THR A 463 22.50 13.84 -9.92
C THR A 463 22.68 13.50 -11.40
N VAL A 464 22.65 14.49 -12.32
CA VAL A 464 22.85 14.23 -13.76
C VAL A 464 24.15 13.46 -14.06
N ILE A 465 25.22 13.71 -13.31
CA ILE A 465 26.52 13.03 -13.48
C ILE A 465 26.40 11.56 -13.06
N GLU A 466 25.84 11.28 -11.90
CA GLU A 466 25.64 9.90 -11.42
C GLU A 466 24.66 9.12 -12.30
N ARG A 467 23.62 9.78 -12.82
CA ARG A 467 22.70 9.16 -13.80
C ARG A 467 23.44 8.79 -15.09
N LYS A 468 24.39 9.62 -15.57
CA LYS A 468 25.25 9.30 -16.71
C LYS A 468 26.09 8.06 -16.43
N GLU A 469 26.74 7.97 -15.26
CA GLU A 469 27.50 6.77 -14.86
C GLU A 469 26.62 5.51 -14.78
N MET A 470 25.42 5.62 -14.18
CA MET A 470 24.47 4.52 -14.07
C MET A 470 24.01 4.04 -15.44
N PHE A 471 23.69 4.96 -16.37
CA PHE A 471 23.41 4.59 -17.75
C PHE A 471 24.60 3.86 -18.37
N GLU A 472 25.83 4.37 -18.27
CA GLU A 472 26.98 3.67 -18.84
C GLU A 472 27.21 2.28 -18.24
N LEU A 473 27.06 2.12 -16.93
CA LEU A 473 27.21 0.84 -16.23
C LEU A 473 26.19 -0.21 -16.70
N TYR A 474 24.95 0.19 -16.94
CA TYR A 474 23.89 -0.72 -17.39
C TYR A 474 23.91 -0.94 -18.91
N LEU A 475 24.16 0.11 -19.71
CA LEU A 475 24.33 0.04 -21.17
C LEU A 475 25.50 -0.89 -21.55
N LYS A 476 26.59 -0.89 -20.78
CA LYS A 476 27.72 -1.85 -20.94
C LYS A 476 27.31 -3.34 -20.78
N ARG A 477 26.09 -3.65 -20.31
CA ARG A 477 25.58 -5.02 -20.11
C ARG A 477 24.69 -5.51 -21.27
N ILE A 478 24.36 -4.65 -22.24
CA ILE A 478 23.52 -4.97 -23.41
C ILE A 478 24.27 -4.75 -24.73
N LYS A 479 23.73 -5.27 -25.84
CA LYS A 479 24.31 -5.09 -27.18
C LYS A 479 23.69 -3.87 -27.86
N LEU A 480 24.50 -2.85 -28.14
CA LEU A 480 24.09 -1.55 -28.69
C LEU A 480 24.61 -1.35 -30.13
N ASP A 481 24.00 -0.40 -30.85
CA ASP A 481 24.45 0.07 -32.16
C ASP A 481 25.66 1.02 -32.11
N HIS A 482 25.79 1.84 -31.05
CA HIS A 482 26.97 2.68 -30.79
C HIS A 482 27.50 2.51 -29.34
N SER A 483 28.62 3.17 -29.03
CA SER A 483 29.23 3.17 -27.69
C SER A 483 28.31 3.78 -26.62
N PRO A 484 28.20 3.21 -25.40
CA PRO A 484 27.34 3.70 -24.30
C PRO A 484 27.43 5.20 -24.00
N GLN A 485 28.61 5.79 -24.15
CA GLN A 485 28.89 7.22 -23.94
C GLN A 485 28.10 8.15 -24.89
N GLY A 486 27.71 7.67 -26.08
CA GLY A 486 26.88 8.43 -27.03
C GLY A 486 25.42 8.57 -26.60
N TYR A 487 24.98 7.81 -25.60
CA TYR A 487 23.61 7.84 -25.07
C TYR A 487 23.57 8.42 -23.66
N SER A 488 24.55 8.08 -22.82
CA SER A 488 24.53 8.33 -21.36
C SER A 488 24.26 9.79 -21.01
N GLN A 489 24.88 10.72 -21.73
CA GLN A 489 24.71 12.17 -21.52
C GLN A 489 23.26 12.62 -21.80
N ARG A 490 22.73 12.32 -22.99
CA ARG A 490 21.36 12.70 -23.40
C ARG A 490 20.30 12.00 -22.53
N LEU A 491 20.49 10.72 -22.20
CA LEU A 491 19.56 9.98 -21.36
C LEU A 491 19.52 10.54 -19.93
N ALA A 492 20.67 10.82 -19.30
CA ALA A 492 20.72 11.39 -17.95
C ALA A 492 20.02 12.76 -17.82
N GLN A 493 20.07 13.56 -18.90
CA GLN A 493 19.34 14.82 -19.05
C GLN A 493 17.83 14.60 -19.24
N MET A 494 17.41 13.55 -19.95
CA MET A 494 16.00 13.21 -20.18
C MET A 494 15.33 12.46 -19.00
N THR A 495 16.08 11.99 -18.00
CA THR A 495 15.56 11.28 -16.80
C THR A 495 15.78 12.02 -15.47
N PRO A 496 15.30 13.25 -15.30
CA PRO A 496 15.38 13.96 -14.03
C PRO A 496 14.64 13.18 -12.92
N GLY A 497 15.24 13.09 -11.73
CA GLY A 497 14.63 12.43 -10.57
C GLY A 497 14.45 10.91 -10.66
N PHE A 498 14.98 10.24 -11.68
CA PHE A 498 14.95 8.77 -11.78
C PHE A 498 15.88 8.14 -10.74
N SER A 499 15.43 7.07 -10.08
CA SER A 499 16.29 6.24 -9.23
C SER A 499 17.16 5.31 -10.09
N GLY A 500 18.20 4.71 -9.47
CA GLY A 500 19.02 3.71 -10.13
C GLY A 500 18.25 2.47 -10.62
N ALA A 501 17.10 2.16 -10.00
CA ALA A 501 16.20 1.10 -10.46
C ALA A 501 15.39 1.51 -11.69
N ASP A 502 14.96 2.78 -11.80
CA ASP A 502 14.23 3.27 -12.98
C ASP A 502 15.14 3.34 -14.21
N ILE A 503 16.40 3.76 -14.02
CA ILE A 503 17.44 3.73 -15.06
C ILE A 503 17.72 2.30 -15.52
N PHE A 504 17.86 1.35 -14.60
CA PHE A 504 17.97 -0.07 -14.94
C PHE A 504 16.74 -0.58 -15.72
N ASN A 505 15.54 -0.16 -15.31
CA ASN A 505 14.28 -0.54 -15.98
C ASN A 505 14.21 0.00 -17.42
N VAL A 506 14.61 1.25 -17.67
CA VAL A 506 14.70 1.81 -19.04
C VAL A 506 15.64 0.96 -19.91
N VAL A 507 16.84 0.64 -19.44
CA VAL A 507 17.82 -0.16 -20.20
C VAL A 507 17.31 -1.60 -20.45
N ASN A 508 16.64 -2.19 -19.46
CA ASN A 508 16.03 -3.52 -19.58
C ASN A 508 14.86 -3.54 -20.58
N GLU A 509 13.92 -2.60 -20.48
CA GLU A 509 12.80 -2.46 -21.43
C GLU A 509 13.29 -2.14 -22.84
N SER A 510 14.43 -1.44 -23.00
CA SER A 510 15.08 -1.20 -24.30
C SER A 510 15.51 -2.52 -24.95
N ALA A 511 16.14 -3.41 -24.17
CA ALA A 511 16.55 -4.73 -24.64
C ALA A 511 15.35 -5.65 -24.94
N ILE A 512 14.30 -5.60 -24.10
CA ILE A 512 13.05 -6.33 -24.33
C ILE A 512 12.36 -5.83 -25.60
N ARG A 513 12.33 -4.52 -25.85
CA ARG A 513 11.76 -3.92 -27.07
C ARG A 513 12.50 -4.37 -28.32
N ALA A 514 13.83 -4.26 -28.33
CA ALA A 514 14.66 -4.71 -29.44
C ALA A 514 14.47 -6.22 -29.72
N ALA A 515 14.45 -7.06 -28.68
CA ALA A 515 14.21 -8.50 -28.81
C ALA A 515 12.80 -8.81 -29.36
N ALA A 516 11.77 -8.10 -28.91
CA ALA A 516 10.39 -8.26 -29.39
C ALA A 516 10.21 -7.83 -30.87
N LEU A 517 11.04 -6.89 -31.35
CA LEU A 517 11.12 -6.49 -32.77
C LEU A 517 12.15 -7.31 -33.57
N GLN A 518 12.77 -8.32 -32.96
CA GLN A 518 13.84 -9.15 -33.54
C GLN A 518 15.08 -8.35 -34.05
N HIS A 519 15.32 -7.17 -33.47
CA HIS A 519 16.54 -6.40 -33.72
C HIS A 519 17.77 -7.15 -33.16
N LYS A 520 18.89 -7.12 -33.91
CA LYS A 520 20.16 -7.77 -33.49
C LYS A 520 20.95 -6.98 -32.45
N LEU A 521 20.71 -5.66 -32.40
CA LEU A 521 21.31 -4.67 -31.50
C LEU A 521 20.17 -3.76 -31.01
N VAL A 522 20.28 -3.25 -29.78
CA VAL A 522 19.39 -2.22 -29.24
C VAL A 522 19.72 -0.90 -29.90
N SER A 523 18.74 -0.23 -30.51
CA SER A 523 18.92 1.06 -31.20
C SER A 523 18.49 2.26 -30.36
N ILE A 524 18.89 3.47 -30.79
CA ILE A 524 18.40 4.74 -30.21
C ILE A 524 16.87 4.74 -30.08
N LYS A 525 16.14 4.26 -31.10
CA LYS A 525 14.67 4.25 -31.13
C LYS A 525 14.06 3.26 -30.14
N ASP A 526 14.74 2.15 -29.85
CA ASP A 526 14.30 1.18 -28.84
C ASP A 526 14.44 1.77 -27.43
N ILE A 527 15.50 2.56 -27.20
CA ILE A 527 15.75 3.25 -25.93
C ILE A 527 14.80 4.44 -25.73
N GLU A 528 14.57 5.26 -26.75
CA GLU A 528 13.58 6.36 -26.70
C GLU A 528 12.16 5.83 -26.44
N TYR A 529 11.79 4.70 -27.06
CA TYR A 529 10.52 4.02 -26.77
C TYR A 529 10.45 3.49 -25.32
N ALA A 530 11.52 2.88 -24.81
CA ALA A 530 11.57 2.38 -23.44
C ALA A 530 11.51 3.51 -22.40
N LEU A 531 12.18 4.63 -22.67
CA LEU A 531 12.14 5.84 -21.86
C LEU A 531 10.72 6.43 -21.80
N ASP A 532 10.07 6.66 -22.95
CA ASP A 532 8.67 7.08 -23.00
C ASP A 532 7.75 6.13 -22.21
N ARG A 533 8.04 4.83 -22.26
CA ARG A 533 7.25 3.77 -21.66
C ARG A 533 7.44 3.66 -20.14
N VAL A 534 8.59 4.04 -19.61
CA VAL A 534 8.79 4.19 -18.15
C VAL A 534 8.20 5.50 -17.65
N LEU A 535 8.26 6.58 -18.44
CA LEU A 535 7.70 7.90 -18.09
C LEU A 535 6.15 7.94 -18.08
N ALA A 536 5.53 7.49 -19.18
CA ALA A 536 4.08 7.65 -19.42
C ALA A 536 3.34 6.31 -19.63
N GLY A 537 4.03 5.18 -19.46
CA GLY A 537 3.45 3.85 -19.66
C GLY A 537 3.32 3.44 -21.13
N ALA A 538 2.61 2.34 -21.34
CA ALA A 538 2.49 1.70 -22.64
C ALA A 538 1.73 2.56 -23.67
N GLU A 539 2.18 2.46 -24.93
CA GLU A 539 1.54 3.05 -26.11
C GLU A 539 0.16 2.41 -26.36
N LYS A 540 -0.93 3.19 -26.36
CA LYS A 540 -2.30 2.64 -26.40
C LYS A 540 -2.83 2.45 -27.84
N ARG A 541 -2.23 1.52 -28.57
CA ARG A 541 -2.57 1.19 -29.98
C ARG A 541 -4.04 0.80 -30.24
N SER A 542 -4.81 0.44 -29.22
CA SER A 542 -6.20 -0.03 -29.34
C SER A 542 -7.27 1.06 -29.27
N ARG A 543 -6.91 2.33 -29.01
CA ARG A 543 -7.83 3.46 -29.09
C ARG A 543 -7.19 4.62 -29.82
N THR A 544 -7.27 4.62 -31.14
CA THR A 544 -7.19 5.85 -31.94
C THR A 544 -8.15 6.88 -31.35
N LEU A 545 -7.67 8.11 -31.18
CA LEU A 545 -8.51 9.23 -30.80
C LEU A 545 -9.39 9.64 -31.99
N VAL A 546 -10.54 10.26 -31.72
CA VAL A 546 -11.31 10.94 -32.79
C VAL A 546 -10.47 12.13 -33.28
N GLU A 547 -10.52 12.49 -34.56
CA GLU A 547 -9.66 13.56 -35.07
C GLU A 547 -9.92 14.92 -34.37
N GLU A 548 -11.15 15.18 -33.90
CA GLU A 548 -11.46 16.31 -32.99
C GLU A 548 -10.73 16.21 -31.63
N GLU A 549 -10.69 15.03 -31.00
CA GLU A 549 -9.93 14.82 -29.75
C GLU A 549 -8.42 15.04 -30.00
N ARG A 550 -7.93 14.57 -31.15
CA ARG A 550 -6.53 14.67 -31.58
C ARG A 550 -6.13 16.11 -31.88
N GLU A 551 -6.99 16.90 -32.54
CA GLU A 551 -6.77 18.34 -32.75
C GLU A 551 -6.72 19.08 -31.41
N VAL A 552 -7.66 18.81 -30.51
CA VAL A 552 -7.67 19.44 -29.17
C VAL A 552 -6.39 19.13 -28.40
N VAL A 553 -5.93 17.87 -28.38
CA VAL A 553 -4.67 17.47 -27.74
C VAL A 553 -3.46 18.14 -28.41
N ALA A 554 -3.44 18.27 -29.74
CA ALA A 554 -2.34 18.95 -30.44
C ALA A 554 -2.24 20.45 -30.09
N TYR A 555 -3.36 21.17 -29.96
CA TYR A 555 -3.33 22.56 -29.48
C TYR A 555 -3.00 22.65 -27.99
N HIS A 556 -3.43 21.69 -27.17
CA HIS A 556 -3.10 21.63 -25.74
C HIS A 556 -1.59 21.49 -25.52
N GLU A 557 -0.96 20.49 -26.14
CA GLU A 557 0.48 20.25 -26.06
C GLU A 557 1.30 21.39 -26.70
N ALA A 558 0.83 21.95 -27.83
CA ALA A 558 1.42 23.14 -28.43
C ALA A 558 1.34 24.38 -27.50
N GLY A 559 0.28 24.50 -26.70
CA GLY A 559 0.11 25.56 -25.72
C GLY A 559 1.17 25.52 -24.62
N HIS A 560 1.44 24.33 -24.07
CA HIS A 560 2.55 24.12 -23.13
C HIS A 560 3.90 24.39 -23.79
N ALA A 561 4.14 23.80 -24.97
CA ALA A 561 5.40 23.93 -25.69
C ALA A 561 5.74 25.40 -26.02
N LEU A 562 4.77 26.17 -26.53
CA LEU A 562 4.96 27.57 -26.91
C LEU A 562 5.19 28.48 -25.69
N THR A 563 4.40 28.31 -24.63
CA THR A 563 4.59 29.10 -23.40
C THR A 563 5.89 28.75 -22.70
N GLY A 564 6.26 27.46 -22.67
CA GLY A 564 7.57 26.98 -22.27
C GLY A 564 8.72 27.53 -23.11
N TRP A 565 8.53 27.74 -24.42
CA TRP A 565 9.53 28.36 -25.30
C TRP A 565 9.73 29.85 -25.01
N LEU A 566 8.63 30.60 -24.89
CA LEU A 566 8.62 32.07 -24.90
C LEU A 566 8.91 32.77 -23.57
N LEU A 567 8.62 32.14 -22.42
CA LEU A 567 8.90 32.71 -21.10
C LEU A 567 10.41 32.74 -20.78
N GLU A 568 10.86 33.41 -19.73
CA GLU A 568 12.30 33.48 -19.42
C GLU A 568 12.74 32.28 -18.56
N HIS A 569 12.01 32.02 -17.48
CA HIS A 569 12.48 31.16 -16.39
C HIS A 569 11.99 29.70 -16.46
N THR A 570 11.45 29.28 -17.60
CA THR A 570 10.99 27.91 -17.83
C THR A 570 12.14 26.93 -18.07
N ASP A 571 11.83 25.65 -17.87
CA ASP A 571 12.73 24.52 -18.12
C ASP A 571 12.85 24.21 -19.63
N ALA A 572 13.92 23.52 -20.04
CA ALA A 572 14.22 23.30 -21.45
C ALA A 572 13.28 22.26 -22.07
N LEU A 573 12.53 22.62 -23.12
CA LEU A 573 11.66 21.68 -23.84
C LEU A 573 12.49 20.62 -24.58
N LEU A 574 12.34 19.34 -24.25
CA LEU A 574 13.05 18.24 -24.90
C LEU A 574 12.28 17.68 -26.10
N LYS A 575 10.98 17.43 -25.88
CA LYS A 575 10.10 16.67 -26.78
C LYS A 575 8.65 17.00 -26.49
N VAL A 576 7.81 17.00 -27.51
CA VAL A 576 6.33 17.09 -27.41
C VAL A 576 5.74 15.92 -28.17
N THR A 577 4.66 15.31 -27.67
CA THR A 577 3.97 14.20 -28.36
C THR A 577 2.47 14.18 -28.09
N ILE A 578 1.69 13.80 -29.09
CA ILE A 578 0.22 13.61 -29.01
C ILE A 578 -0.21 12.12 -29.03
N ILE A 579 0.75 11.21 -28.85
CA ILE A 579 0.53 9.76 -28.88
C ILE A 579 -0.01 9.27 -27.51
N PRO A 580 -1.26 8.77 -27.43
CA PRO A 580 -1.91 8.44 -26.15
C PRO A 580 -1.28 7.24 -25.45
N ARG A 581 -1.08 7.37 -24.14
CA ARG A 581 -0.45 6.34 -23.29
C ARG A 581 -1.39 5.81 -22.21
N THR A 582 -0.95 4.77 -21.49
CA THR A 582 -1.80 4.13 -20.46
C THR A 582 -1.96 4.93 -19.17
N SER A 583 -1.03 5.83 -18.81
CA SER A 583 -1.09 6.61 -17.56
C SER A 583 -1.99 7.86 -17.66
N ALA A 584 -3.19 7.71 -18.25
CA ALA A 584 -4.20 8.76 -18.50
C ALA A 584 -3.78 9.96 -19.38
N ALA A 585 -2.50 10.12 -19.71
CA ALA A 585 -1.99 11.14 -20.62
C ALA A 585 -2.39 10.88 -22.08
N LEU A 586 -3.10 11.83 -22.70
CA LEU A 586 -3.45 11.80 -24.13
C LEU A 586 -2.31 12.32 -25.01
N GLY A 587 -1.55 13.31 -24.51
CA GLY A 587 -0.26 13.75 -25.00
C GLY A 587 0.67 14.04 -23.81
N PHE A 588 1.91 14.48 -24.08
CA PHE A 588 2.74 15.18 -23.10
C PHE A 588 3.87 16.00 -23.73
N ALA A 589 4.23 17.10 -23.06
CA ALA A 589 5.48 17.84 -23.25
C ALA A 589 6.50 17.45 -22.18
N GLN A 590 7.68 16.97 -22.60
CA GLN A 590 8.80 16.61 -21.74
C GLN A 590 9.78 17.78 -21.64
N TYR A 591 10.16 18.13 -20.40
CA TYR A 591 11.13 19.18 -20.11
C TYR A 591 12.37 18.60 -19.41
N SER A 592 13.55 19.18 -19.66
CA SER A 592 14.75 18.97 -18.86
C SER A 592 14.78 20.04 -17.78
N PRO A 593 14.44 19.72 -16.51
CA PRO A 593 14.53 20.68 -15.43
C PRO A 593 15.99 20.99 -15.13
N LYS A 594 16.24 22.21 -14.65
CA LYS A 594 17.52 22.57 -14.05
C LYS A 594 17.61 21.87 -12.68
N ASP A 595 18.76 21.27 -12.33
CA ASP A 595 19.02 20.64 -11.00
C ASP A 595 19.16 21.70 -9.87
N LYS A 596 18.38 22.78 -9.95
CA LYS A 596 18.35 23.92 -9.02
C LYS A 596 17.42 23.58 -7.85
N LYS A 597 17.94 23.60 -6.62
CA LYS A 597 17.15 23.35 -5.39
C LYS A 597 16.41 24.59 -4.84
N LEU A 598 16.75 25.79 -5.32
CA LEU A 598 16.20 27.07 -4.87
C LEU A 598 15.44 27.76 -6.01
N TYR A 599 14.22 28.26 -5.75
CA TYR A 599 13.38 28.91 -6.77
C TYR A 599 12.89 30.28 -6.33
N ASN A 600 13.01 31.25 -7.23
CA ASN A 600 12.49 32.60 -7.05
C ASN A 600 10.99 32.65 -7.40
N LYS A 601 10.31 33.73 -7.00
CA LYS A 601 8.86 33.90 -7.21
C LYS A 601 8.50 33.95 -8.69
N GLU A 602 9.36 34.57 -9.48
CA GLU A 602 9.25 34.75 -10.92
C GLU A 602 9.37 33.40 -11.65
N GLU A 603 10.32 32.55 -11.25
CA GLU A 603 10.53 31.20 -11.80
C GLU A 603 9.33 30.28 -11.51
N LEU A 604 8.70 30.41 -10.33
CA LEU A 604 7.49 29.67 -9.98
C LEU A 604 6.25 30.20 -10.73
N PHE A 605 6.18 31.51 -11.00
CA PHE A 605 5.10 32.13 -11.77
C PHE A 605 5.17 31.77 -13.26
N ASP A 606 6.36 31.79 -13.87
CA ASP A 606 6.58 31.35 -15.25
C ASP A 606 6.20 29.87 -15.43
N ARG A 607 6.59 29.00 -14.49
CA ARG A 607 6.15 27.59 -14.49
C ARG A 607 4.63 27.45 -14.34
N MET A 608 3.97 28.29 -13.54
CA MET A 608 2.50 28.31 -13.48
C MET A 608 1.86 28.74 -14.80
N CYS A 609 2.45 29.72 -15.50
CA CYS A 609 1.99 30.11 -16.84
C CYS A 609 2.18 28.97 -17.86
N MET A 610 3.33 28.32 -17.86
CA MET A 610 3.62 27.15 -18.70
C MET A 610 2.62 26.00 -18.47
N MET A 611 2.27 25.70 -17.22
CA MET A 611 1.25 24.69 -16.89
C MET A 611 -0.19 25.12 -17.23
N LEU A 612 -0.48 26.42 -17.34
CA LEU A 612 -1.77 26.91 -17.84
C LEU A 612 -1.84 26.97 -19.37
N GLY A 613 -0.69 26.85 -20.06
CA GLY A 613 -0.54 26.97 -21.51
C GLY A 613 -1.53 26.14 -22.32
N GLY A 614 -1.66 24.84 -22.03
CA GLY A 614 -2.58 23.96 -22.78
C GLY A 614 -4.05 24.37 -22.65
N ARG A 615 -4.52 24.69 -21.44
CA ARG A 615 -5.90 25.14 -21.22
C ARG A 615 -6.18 26.52 -21.83
N CYS A 616 -5.20 27.42 -21.84
CA CYS A 616 -5.31 28.70 -22.54
C CYS A 616 -5.36 28.51 -24.07
N ALA A 617 -4.59 27.56 -24.63
CA ALA A 617 -4.61 27.23 -26.06
C ALA A 617 -5.94 26.60 -26.49
N GLU A 618 -6.51 25.66 -25.72
CA GLU A 618 -7.86 25.12 -25.94
C GLU A 618 -8.91 26.25 -26.04
N ASN A 619 -8.93 27.10 -25.01
CA ASN A 619 -9.89 28.20 -24.90
C ASN A 619 -9.71 29.25 -26.01
N PHE A 620 -8.48 29.47 -26.48
CA PHE A 620 -8.18 30.36 -27.59
C PHE A 620 -8.63 29.80 -28.95
N LYS A 621 -8.31 28.53 -29.27
CA LYS A 621 -8.60 27.93 -30.59
C LYS A 621 -10.06 27.51 -30.75
N PHE A 622 -10.67 26.92 -29.71
CA PHE A 622 -11.98 26.28 -29.82
C PHE A 622 -13.10 27.00 -29.06
N GLY A 623 -12.80 27.98 -28.20
CA GLY A 623 -13.79 28.62 -27.32
C GLY A 623 -14.43 27.68 -26.29
N ARG A 624 -13.92 26.44 -26.17
CA ARG A 624 -14.35 25.40 -25.24
C ARG A 624 -13.13 24.87 -24.48
N ILE A 625 -13.35 24.41 -23.26
CA ILE A 625 -12.34 23.82 -22.37
C ILE A 625 -12.66 22.34 -22.11
N THR A 626 -11.65 21.51 -21.96
CA THR A 626 -11.81 20.07 -21.67
C THR A 626 -11.44 19.70 -20.25
N THR A 627 -11.61 18.41 -19.91
CA THR A 627 -11.10 17.79 -18.68
C THR A 627 -9.62 17.42 -18.77
N GLY A 628 -8.95 17.56 -19.91
CA GLY A 628 -7.54 17.19 -20.08
C GLY A 628 -6.60 17.93 -19.11
N ALA A 629 -6.87 19.21 -18.86
CA ALA A 629 -6.10 20.08 -17.98
C ALA A 629 -6.20 19.75 -16.47
N GLU A 630 -6.84 18.65 -16.06
CA GLU A 630 -7.08 18.35 -14.63
C GLU A 630 -5.78 18.26 -13.81
N ASP A 631 -4.76 17.60 -14.35
CA ASP A 631 -3.49 17.40 -13.65
C ASP A 631 -2.67 18.70 -13.53
N ASP A 632 -2.65 19.52 -14.58
CA ASP A 632 -1.95 20.80 -14.56
C ASP A 632 -2.65 21.81 -13.64
N LEU A 633 -3.98 21.79 -13.58
CA LEU A 633 -4.73 22.57 -12.58
C LEU A 633 -4.42 22.11 -11.14
N LYS A 634 -4.19 20.81 -10.89
CA LYS A 634 -3.71 20.32 -9.58
C LYS A 634 -2.29 20.82 -9.29
N LYS A 635 -1.35 20.74 -10.24
CA LYS A 635 0.04 21.23 -10.09
C LYS A 635 0.08 22.74 -9.84
N VAL A 636 -0.65 23.52 -10.63
CA VAL A 636 -0.79 24.98 -10.53
C VAL A 636 -1.38 25.38 -9.17
N THR A 637 -2.47 24.71 -8.75
CA THR A 637 -3.10 24.95 -7.44
C THR A 637 -2.15 24.61 -6.28
N ARG A 638 -1.41 23.50 -6.38
CA ARG A 638 -0.40 23.11 -5.39
C ARG A 638 0.77 24.09 -5.33
N SER A 639 1.23 24.60 -6.48
CA SER A 639 2.29 25.62 -6.56
C SER A 639 1.84 26.92 -5.88
N ALA A 640 0.65 27.43 -6.23
CA ALA A 640 0.08 28.63 -5.62
C ALA A 640 -0.06 28.48 -4.09
N TYR A 641 -0.61 27.37 -3.61
CA TYR A 641 -0.68 27.12 -2.17
C TYR A 641 0.69 26.93 -1.51
N SER A 642 1.71 26.38 -2.18
CA SER A 642 3.06 26.27 -1.61
C SER A 642 3.72 27.64 -1.48
N GLN A 643 3.61 28.50 -2.50
CA GLN A 643 4.07 29.90 -2.45
C GLN A 643 3.42 30.68 -1.31
N VAL A 644 2.10 30.53 -1.13
CA VAL A 644 1.30 31.25 -0.14
C VAL A 644 1.44 30.70 1.28
N LYS A 645 1.35 29.38 1.47
CA LYS A 645 1.30 28.72 2.80
C LYS A 645 2.66 28.26 3.32
N VAL A 646 3.64 27.97 2.46
CA VAL A 646 4.90 27.29 2.86
C VAL A 646 6.13 28.18 2.64
N TYR A 647 6.19 28.91 1.53
CA TYR A 647 7.35 29.74 1.14
C TYR A 647 7.22 31.22 1.53
N GLY A 648 6.07 31.66 2.08
CA GLY A 648 5.88 33.04 2.54
C GLY A 648 5.94 34.11 1.44
N MET A 649 5.62 33.77 0.19
CA MET A 649 5.80 34.64 -0.99
C MET A 649 4.63 35.63 -1.23
N SER A 650 3.60 35.64 -0.38
CA SER A 650 2.52 36.63 -0.39
C SER A 650 2.86 37.82 0.51
N THR A 651 2.67 39.03 -0.02
CA THR A 651 2.82 40.28 0.75
C THR A 651 1.76 40.48 1.81
N ASN A 652 0.58 39.88 1.65
CA ASN A 652 -0.58 40.08 2.54
C ASN A 652 -0.53 39.19 3.79
N ILE A 653 0.20 38.07 3.70
CA ILE A 653 0.44 37.12 4.80
C ILE A 653 1.83 37.33 5.43
N GLY A 654 2.81 37.74 4.62
CA GLY A 654 4.19 37.88 5.04
C GLY A 654 4.96 36.54 5.12
N PRO A 655 6.19 36.55 5.67
CA PRO A 655 7.11 35.42 5.66
C PRO A 655 6.77 34.39 6.75
N LEU A 656 5.59 33.79 6.66
CA LEU A 656 5.12 32.70 7.53
C LEU A 656 5.11 31.37 6.78
N SER A 657 5.28 30.26 7.51
CA SER A 657 5.27 28.90 6.95
C SER A 657 4.38 27.97 7.75
N PHE A 658 3.52 27.24 7.04
CA PHE A 658 2.53 26.30 7.55
C PHE A 658 2.63 24.98 6.75
N PRO A 659 3.64 24.13 7.03
CA PRO A 659 3.85 22.88 6.32
C PRO A 659 2.66 21.93 6.48
N THR A 660 2.41 21.09 5.47
CA THR A 660 1.21 20.24 5.38
C THR A 660 1.41 18.82 5.94
N GLY A 661 2.50 18.57 6.68
CA GLY A 661 2.97 17.22 7.03
C GLY A 661 3.23 16.93 8.51
N ASP A 662 3.08 17.91 9.41
CA ASP A 662 3.20 17.68 10.86
C ASP A 662 1.94 17.01 11.43
N ASP A 663 2.07 16.31 12.58
CA ASP A 663 1.05 15.53 13.30
C ASP A 663 -0.21 16.32 13.77
N PHE A 664 -0.37 17.57 13.33
CA PHE A 664 -1.48 18.45 13.70
C PHE A 664 -2.80 18.04 13.00
N ASN A 665 -3.56 17.15 13.64
CA ASN A 665 -4.99 16.90 13.36
C ASN A 665 -5.88 18.18 13.43
N ILE A 666 -5.33 19.32 13.86
CA ILE A 666 -5.98 20.63 13.91
C ILE A 666 -5.10 21.61 13.12
N LYS A 667 -5.64 22.22 12.05
CA LYS A 667 -4.89 23.18 11.22
C LYS A 667 -4.25 24.28 12.09
N PRO A 668 -2.94 24.58 11.97
CA PRO A 668 -2.21 25.52 12.84
C PRO A 668 -2.49 27.00 12.55
N TYR A 669 -3.66 27.33 11.97
CA TYR A 669 -4.05 28.67 11.55
C TYR A 669 -5.57 28.87 11.66
N SER A 670 -6.00 30.13 11.83
CA SER A 670 -7.42 30.47 12.00
C SER A 670 -8.24 30.26 10.72
N LYS A 671 -9.57 30.15 10.84
CA LYS A 671 -10.47 30.09 9.67
C LYS A 671 -10.36 31.33 8.76
N LYS A 672 -10.05 32.51 9.33
CA LYS A 672 -9.81 33.76 8.57
C LYS A 672 -8.55 33.65 7.73
N MET A 673 -7.43 33.26 8.36
CA MET A 673 -6.16 33.02 7.68
C MET A 673 -6.29 31.93 6.59
N GLY A 674 -7.11 30.89 6.83
CA GLY A 674 -7.48 29.92 5.81
C GLY A 674 -8.12 30.54 4.58
N ALA A 675 -9.14 31.40 4.76
CA ALA A 675 -9.80 32.09 3.65
C ALA A 675 -8.88 33.10 2.94
N GLU A 676 -7.97 33.76 3.67
CA GLU A 676 -6.95 34.65 3.11
C GLU A 676 -5.98 33.88 2.21
N PHE A 677 -5.52 32.69 2.62
CA PHE A 677 -4.70 31.83 1.76
C PHE A 677 -5.42 31.43 0.46
N ASP A 678 -6.71 31.10 0.56
CA ASP A 678 -7.49 30.59 -0.57
C ASP A 678 -7.83 31.73 -1.56
N GLN A 679 -7.99 32.98 -1.07
CA GLN A 679 -8.06 34.19 -1.90
C GLN A 679 -6.73 34.51 -2.60
N GLU A 680 -5.61 34.49 -1.88
CA GLU A 680 -4.27 34.75 -2.43
C GLU A 680 -3.88 33.73 -3.51
N ALA A 681 -4.10 32.43 -3.25
CA ALA A 681 -3.82 31.38 -4.23
C ALA A 681 -4.68 31.56 -5.50
N SER A 682 -5.96 31.90 -5.35
CA SER A 682 -6.86 32.20 -6.47
C SER A 682 -6.39 33.42 -7.28
N ALA A 683 -5.91 34.48 -6.61
CA ALA A 683 -5.39 35.68 -7.26
C ALA A 683 -4.13 35.40 -8.10
N ILE A 684 -3.16 34.63 -7.57
CA ILE A 684 -1.93 34.28 -8.30
C ILE A 684 -2.26 33.41 -9.53
N VAL A 685 -3.13 32.42 -9.39
CA VAL A 685 -3.58 31.57 -10.52
C VAL A 685 -4.32 32.41 -11.57
N GLY A 686 -5.18 33.35 -11.16
CA GLY A 686 -5.88 34.26 -12.05
C GLY A 686 -4.96 35.26 -12.78
N GLN A 687 -3.85 35.68 -12.17
CA GLN A 687 -2.82 36.49 -12.82
C GLN A 687 -2.04 35.67 -13.85
N ALA A 688 -1.59 34.46 -13.48
CA ALA A 688 -0.89 33.54 -14.38
C ALA A 688 -1.73 33.19 -15.61
N TYR A 689 -3.03 32.90 -15.44
CA TYR A 689 -3.94 32.62 -16.56
C TYR A 689 -4.06 33.81 -17.53
N LYS A 690 -4.23 35.03 -17.01
CA LYS A 690 -4.33 36.25 -17.84
C LYS A 690 -3.04 36.54 -18.60
N MET A 691 -1.87 36.34 -17.97
CA MET A 691 -0.57 36.47 -18.63
C MET A 691 -0.42 35.44 -19.76
N THR A 692 -0.81 34.19 -19.50
CA THR A 692 -0.73 33.06 -20.45
C THR A 692 -1.64 33.25 -21.66
N ASP A 693 -2.91 33.62 -21.45
CA ASP A 693 -3.87 33.94 -22.52
C ASP A 693 -3.37 35.13 -23.37
N THR A 694 -2.80 36.17 -22.73
CA THR A 694 -2.19 37.31 -23.44
C THR A 694 -0.96 36.89 -24.26
N LEU A 695 -0.10 36.02 -23.73
CA LEU A 695 1.11 35.53 -24.39
C LEU A 695 0.76 34.67 -25.62
N ILE A 696 -0.24 33.79 -25.50
CA ILE A 696 -0.73 32.95 -26.59
C ILE A 696 -1.41 33.80 -27.68
N ARG A 697 -2.29 34.74 -27.33
CA ARG A 697 -2.92 35.65 -28.32
C ARG A 697 -1.91 36.45 -29.14
N LYS A 698 -0.77 36.82 -28.54
CA LYS A 698 0.33 37.53 -29.21
C LYS A 698 1.19 36.64 -30.13
N ASN A 699 1.06 35.32 -30.04
CA ASN A 699 1.87 34.33 -30.77
C ASN A 699 0.99 33.20 -31.36
N ALA A 700 -0.23 33.54 -31.78
CA ALA A 700 -1.22 32.61 -32.30
C ALA A 700 -0.75 31.90 -33.59
N ASP A 701 0.03 32.61 -34.40
CA ASP A 701 0.76 32.11 -35.57
C ASP A 701 1.68 30.93 -35.22
N LYS A 702 2.48 31.08 -34.16
CA LYS A 702 3.41 30.05 -33.68
C LYS A 702 2.69 28.88 -33.03
N LEU A 703 1.59 29.14 -32.33
CA LEU A 703 0.74 28.08 -31.77
C LEU A 703 0.19 27.18 -32.87
N GLU A 704 -0.36 27.78 -33.93
CA GLU A 704 -0.94 27.06 -35.06
C GLU A 704 0.13 26.30 -35.87
N LEU A 705 1.31 26.88 -36.08
CA LEU A 705 2.45 26.19 -36.71
C LEU A 705 2.90 24.94 -35.93
N ILE A 706 2.99 25.01 -34.59
CA ILE A 706 3.35 23.86 -33.75
C ILE A 706 2.22 22.81 -33.76
N ALA A 707 0.96 23.21 -33.55
CA ALA A 707 -0.18 22.29 -33.51
C ALA A 707 -0.37 21.54 -34.85
N GLN A 708 -0.31 22.25 -35.98
CA GLN A 708 -0.39 21.62 -37.31
C GLN A 708 0.80 20.70 -37.61
N SER A 709 1.97 20.93 -37.00
CA SER A 709 3.14 20.07 -37.15
C SER A 709 3.03 18.81 -36.28
N LEU A 710 2.52 18.94 -35.05
CA LEU A 710 2.17 17.80 -34.20
C LEU A 710 1.13 16.87 -34.85
N LEU A 711 0.11 17.41 -35.52
CA LEU A 711 -0.88 16.59 -36.25
C LEU A 711 -0.29 15.80 -37.44
N LYS A 712 0.81 16.30 -38.02
CA LYS A 712 1.51 15.66 -39.15
C LYS A 712 2.58 14.66 -38.73
N GLN A 713 3.26 14.89 -37.61
CA GLN A 713 4.45 14.13 -37.19
C GLN A 713 4.27 13.36 -35.86
N GLU A 714 3.20 13.62 -35.11
CA GLU A 714 2.83 13.07 -33.79
C GLU A 714 3.82 13.34 -32.64
N VAL A 715 5.07 13.66 -32.98
CA VAL A 715 6.18 14.00 -32.10
C VAL A 715 6.96 15.18 -32.69
N LEU A 716 7.38 16.14 -31.87
CA LEU A 716 8.37 17.17 -32.22
C LEU A 716 9.52 17.14 -31.21
N SER A 717 10.77 17.28 -31.68
CA SER A 717 11.94 17.50 -30.82
C SER A 717 12.24 18.98 -30.62
N TYR A 718 13.14 19.31 -29.67
CA TYR A 718 13.69 20.67 -29.50
C TYR A 718 14.14 21.31 -30.82
N ASP A 719 14.90 20.56 -31.65
CA ASP A 719 15.41 21.06 -32.91
C ASP A 719 14.30 21.32 -33.93
N ASP A 720 13.20 20.56 -33.89
CA ASP A 720 12.07 20.74 -34.80
C ASP A 720 11.23 21.96 -34.40
N VAL A 721 11.00 22.17 -33.10
CA VAL A 721 10.40 23.41 -32.59
C VAL A 721 11.28 24.62 -32.95
N ARG A 722 12.61 24.50 -32.80
CA ARG A 722 13.57 25.55 -33.19
C ARG A 722 13.54 25.87 -34.69
N LYS A 723 13.37 24.86 -35.56
CA LYS A 723 13.18 25.05 -37.01
C LYS A 723 11.84 25.71 -37.35
N LEU A 724 10.78 25.42 -36.59
CA LEU A 724 9.42 25.89 -36.85
C LEU A 724 9.16 27.33 -36.40
N ILE A 725 9.64 27.72 -35.21
CA ILE A 725 9.34 29.03 -34.59
C ILE A 725 10.57 29.89 -34.26
N GLY A 726 11.77 29.43 -34.64
CA GLY A 726 13.03 30.11 -34.40
C GLY A 726 13.63 29.84 -33.00
N PRO A 727 14.81 30.42 -32.70
CA PRO A 727 15.43 30.30 -31.39
C PRO A 727 14.54 30.94 -30.29
N PRO A 728 14.63 30.45 -29.04
CA PRO A 728 13.93 31.05 -27.90
C PRO A 728 14.39 32.50 -27.64
N PRO A 729 13.48 33.42 -27.25
CA PRO A 729 13.77 34.85 -27.18
C PRO A 729 14.75 35.25 -26.07
N PHE A 730 14.86 34.44 -25.00
CA PHE A 730 15.71 34.69 -23.85
C PHE A 730 17.03 33.88 -23.89
N GLY A 731 17.57 33.69 -25.10
CA GLY A 731 18.76 32.88 -25.34
C GLY A 731 18.48 31.38 -25.39
N ASP A 732 19.39 30.63 -26.01
CA ASP A 732 19.25 29.18 -26.20
C ASP A 732 19.08 28.45 -24.86
N LYS A 733 17.86 27.94 -24.63
CA LYS A 733 17.53 27.02 -23.54
C LYS A 733 18.09 25.61 -23.80
N SER A 734 19.29 25.52 -24.37
CA SER A 734 20.00 24.26 -24.55
C SER A 734 20.24 23.61 -23.19
N VAL A 735 20.29 22.27 -23.16
CA VAL A 735 20.40 21.55 -21.91
C VAL A 735 21.71 21.88 -21.22
N VAL A 736 21.65 22.13 -19.91
CA VAL A 736 22.75 22.60 -19.06
C VAL A 736 24.05 21.86 -19.35
N ASP A 737 25.09 22.60 -19.77
CA ASP A 737 26.46 22.11 -19.83
C ASP A 737 26.85 21.55 -18.46
N PHE A 738 27.50 20.39 -18.46
CA PHE A 738 27.91 19.73 -17.23
C PHE A 738 28.98 20.57 -16.54
N VAL A 739 28.58 21.33 -15.52
CA VAL A 739 29.50 22.12 -14.69
C VAL A 739 30.35 21.14 -13.87
N GLU A 740 31.49 20.79 -14.45
CA GLU A 740 32.41 19.73 -14.02
C GLU A 740 33.15 20.02 -12.68
N SER A 741 32.74 21.09 -11.98
CA SER A 741 33.51 21.73 -10.89
C SER A 741 33.03 21.42 -9.47
N VAL A 742 32.29 20.33 -9.26
CA VAL A 742 31.74 19.96 -7.93
C VAL A 742 32.28 18.60 -7.42
N LEU A 743 32.75 17.73 -8.30
CA LEU A 743 33.47 16.53 -7.87
C LEU A 743 34.90 16.90 -7.42
N PRO A 744 35.37 16.47 -6.23
CA PRO A 744 36.79 16.52 -5.91
C PRO A 744 37.53 15.62 -6.90
N LYS A 745 38.66 16.10 -7.45
CA LYS A 745 39.47 15.32 -8.39
C LYS A 745 40.13 14.16 -7.63
N GLU A 746 40.05 12.94 -8.16
CA GLU A 746 40.58 11.70 -7.53
C GLU A 746 42.12 11.63 -7.40
N ASN A 747 42.84 12.75 -7.51
CA ASN A 747 44.31 12.83 -7.55
C ASN A 747 44.97 13.53 -6.34
N ASP A 748 44.21 13.95 -5.33
CA ASP A 748 44.73 14.57 -4.10
C ASP A 748 44.59 13.65 -2.87
N GLN A 749 45.09 12.40 -2.96
CA GLN A 749 45.37 11.53 -1.81
C GLN A 749 46.36 10.40 -2.09
#